data_AF-A0A9W3KVA1-F1
#
_entry.id   AF-A0A9W3KVA1-F1
#
_cell.length_a   1.000
_cell.length_b   1.000
_cell.length_c   1.000
_cell.angle_alpha   90.00
_cell.angle_beta   90.00
_cell.angle_gamma   90.00
#
_symmetry.space_group_name_H-M   'P 1'
#
loop_
_entity.id
_entity.type
_entity.pdbx_description
1 polymer ?
#
loop_
_entity_poly.entity_id
_entity_poly.type
_entity_poly.pdbx_seq_one_letter_code
_entity_poly.pdbx_strand_id
1 'polypeptide(L)'
;MNSNDKKISLPRLYIPSNEKIVNPLSTGIKASNLSKKNTQKRIDPQFYNQQHDLNNHFCVIVGSEYVLKIIALQQSLMQYSEKFTLWICCIDPFAYSLLKEMSLINVNLLQVEELEDRELKAIKRKRKVNEYCWTLKSVLIEYLLVNYDLPSILYCDGDLCFFSDPNIIFEEWGDHSIFLTPQRDRDWVEKMYGKYQAGLIGFKNDLYGLKSVRWWKNKCIDWCSAEAEEGKFGDQKYLDYIPIYFPKVKISNNLGINAAPWNCIYNNDYKIDKTKNDIFIENDKLVVYHFACITIFTENDFDLWSLGEISIPNNILNHIYTPYLERIQFVLKQLKDKFNKDTKQFLSKKDINKAQTLYKDSQLRRKMNQSNHFMNFSMIISKERLIQGLTSYYSLENFNAKFTVWICCMDDLTYQILEKLKLKHAILIPVKDIENHELLSIKNDRSLQEYCWTLKAPLCLHVLSLYPEVDHIIYCDADMYFFTAPNIILDEWWKYSVFLCPQRSSTEIESIHGIYQAGLVGFKNDQNSKEILTWWKDKCLEYCNNQYDVEMNRWGDQKYLNHIPNIFSNIKIMTHKGIDAAPWNVILNSSSISKTDNKVFIDQDELIAFHFGSMQIINPNEFDLWKQETLELPPAVLDYIYIPYIEQLNKTCHTLHNTFQKSPSSLFADQIDTTTIKNYFKYPSPHHN
;
A
#
# COMPACT_ATOMS: atom_id res chain seq x y z
N MET A 1 -5.88 48.71 10.18
CA MET A 1 -6.25 48.30 11.54
C MET A 1 -6.50 46.80 11.51
N ASN A 2 -5.72 46.07 12.31
CA ASN A 2 -5.82 44.67 12.80
C ASN A 2 -7.08 43.87 12.41
N SER A 3 -7.08 42.54 12.23
CA SER A 3 -6.11 41.44 12.25
C SER A 3 -6.96 40.15 12.20
N ASN A 4 -6.53 39.12 11.48
CA ASN A 4 -6.59 37.68 11.84
C ASN A 4 -6.95 36.75 10.67
N ASP A 5 -5.90 36.37 9.94
CA ASP A 5 -5.79 35.09 9.25
C ASP A 5 -5.77 33.93 10.25
N LYS A 6 -6.52 32.86 9.97
CA LYS A 6 -6.27 31.52 10.51
C LYS A 6 -5.85 30.59 9.37
N LYS A 7 -4.54 30.40 9.23
CA LYS A 7 -3.92 29.33 8.42
C LYS A 7 -4.05 28.00 9.15
N ILE A 8 -4.57 27.00 8.45
CA ILE A 8 -4.64 25.60 8.88
C ILE A 8 -3.25 24.96 8.74
N SER A 9 -2.79 24.30 9.80
CA SER A 9 -1.46 23.71 9.95
C SER A 9 -1.34 22.35 9.26
N LEU A 10 -0.41 22.25 8.31
CA LEU A 10 0.13 20.97 7.81
C LEU A 10 1.18 20.42 8.81
N PRO A 11 1.28 19.09 9.01
CA PRO A 11 2.32 18.51 9.86
C PRO A 11 3.72 18.74 9.27
N ARG A 12 4.65 19.19 10.12
CA ARG A 12 6.04 19.50 9.76
C ARG A 12 6.87 18.23 9.57
N LEU A 13 7.67 18.19 8.51
CA LEU A 13 8.80 17.29 8.33
C LEU A 13 9.79 17.46 9.48
N TYR A 14 10.29 16.33 10.01
CA TYR A 14 11.32 16.29 11.06
C TYR A 14 12.64 16.88 10.53
N ILE A 15 13.14 17.92 11.19
CA ILE A 15 14.43 18.57 10.92
C ILE A 15 15.26 18.44 12.22
N PRO A 16 16.46 17.82 12.19
CA PRO A 16 17.33 17.78 13.37
C PRO A 16 17.70 19.20 13.81
N SER A 17 17.66 19.43 15.12
CA SER A 17 17.94 20.72 15.75
C SER A 17 19.39 21.19 15.52
N ASN A 18 19.55 22.37 14.93
CA ASN A 18 20.82 23.11 14.88
C ASN A 18 21.19 23.63 16.27
N GLU A 19 22.14 23.00 16.97
CA GLU A 19 22.97 23.70 17.94
C GLU A 19 24.45 23.27 17.89
N LYS A 20 25.29 24.30 17.66
CA LYS A 20 26.75 24.41 17.88
C LYS A 20 27.70 23.67 16.93
N ILE A 21 27.85 24.24 15.72
CA ILE A 21 29.09 24.14 14.96
C ILE A 21 30.13 25.05 15.63
N VAL A 22 31.08 24.45 16.33
CA VAL A 22 32.34 25.12 16.71
C VAL A 22 33.28 25.02 15.51
N ASN A 23 33.61 26.17 14.93
CA ASN A 23 34.65 26.30 13.91
C ASN A 23 36.03 26.36 14.59
N PRO A 24 37.00 25.52 14.23
CA PRO A 24 38.41 25.86 14.35
C PRO A 24 39.01 26.01 12.95
N LEU A 25 39.09 27.26 12.48
CA LEU A 25 40.10 27.68 11.52
C LEU A 25 41.42 27.85 12.28
N SER A 26 42.43 27.05 11.95
CA SER A 26 43.82 27.40 12.24
C SER A 26 44.75 27.02 11.09
N THR A 27 45.13 28.06 10.35
CA THR A 27 46.50 28.41 9.94
C THR A 27 47.33 27.39 9.15
N GLY A 28 47.63 27.76 7.90
CA GLY A 28 48.47 27.01 6.98
C GLY A 28 49.96 26.98 7.31
N ILE A 29 50.65 26.04 6.64
CA ILE A 29 52.11 26.00 6.51
C ILE A 29 52.45 25.64 5.06
N LYS A 30 53.47 26.35 4.56
CA LYS A 30 53.99 26.40 3.19
C LYS A 30 54.56 25.08 2.68
N ALA A 31 54.47 24.91 1.36
CA ALA A 31 55.18 23.90 0.59
C ALA A 31 56.70 24.14 0.56
N SER A 32 57.48 23.07 0.73
CA SER A 32 58.88 23.00 0.32
C SER A 32 59.21 21.62 -0.24
N ASN A 33 59.84 21.64 -1.42
CA ASN A 33 60.34 20.52 -2.21
C ASN A 33 61.13 19.47 -1.42
N LEU A 34 61.07 18.20 -1.84
CA LEU A 34 62.24 17.29 -1.86
C LEU A 34 62.00 16.05 -2.75
N SER A 35 63.14 15.54 -3.21
CA SER A 35 63.40 14.68 -4.37
C SER A 35 63.26 13.17 -4.15
N LYS A 36 63.18 12.45 -5.30
CA LYS A 36 63.29 11.00 -5.53
C LYS A 36 64.16 10.20 -4.53
N LYS A 37 63.62 9.06 -4.07
CA LYS A 37 64.30 7.73 -4.08
C LYS A 37 63.33 6.58 -3.79
N ASN A 38 63.47 5.51 -4.56
CA ASN A 38 62.73 4.23 -4.47
C ASN A 38 63.02 3.50 -3.15
N THR A 39 61.98 2.91 -2.54
CA THR A 39 61.99 1.60 -1.83
C THR A 39 60.55 1.22 -1.45
N GLN A 40 60.28 -0.09 -1.34
CA GLN A 40 58.96 -0.74 -1.22
C GLN A 40 57.95 -0.04 -0.30
N LYS A 41 56.80 0.36 -0.86
CA LYS A 41 55.65 0.92 -0.13
C LYS A 41 54.93 -0.17 0.65
N ARG A 42 55.13 -0.21 1.97
CA ARG A 42 54.03 -0.44 2.92
C ARG A 42 53.04 0.72 2.74
N ILE A 43 51.75 0.42 2.61
CA ILE A 43 50.68 1.43 2.58
C ILE A 43 50.69 2.13 3.94
N ASP A 44 50.78 3.46 3.92
CA ASP A 44 50.83 4.32 5.10
C ASP A 44 49.39 4.54 5.60
N PRO A 45 48.98 3.99 6.77
CA PRO A 45 47.64 4.19 7.31
C PRO A 45 47.57 5.59 7.94
N GLN A 46 47.38 6.62 7.12
CA GLN A 46 47.19 7.97 7.63
C GLN A 46 45.82 8.07 8.31
N PHE A 47 45.87 8.25 9.64
CA PHE A 47 44.81 8.49 10.61
C PHE A 47 43.94 7.30 11.02
N TYR A 48 44.54 6.34 11.74
CA TYR A 48 43.85 5.62 12.81
C TYR A 48 44.57 5.91 14.14
N ASN A 49 44.00 6.81 14.94
CA ASN A 49 44.48 7.03 16.30
C ASN A 49 44.19 5.79 17.15
N GLN A 50 45.23 5.18 17.72
CA GLN A 50 45.16 4.10 18.71
C GLN A 50 44.65 4.59 20.08
N GLN A 51 43.46 5.17 20.12
CA GLN A 51 42.58 5.06 21.28
C GLN A 51 41.54 4.03 20.89
N HIS A 52 41.31 3.00 21.72
CA HIS A 52 40.27 1.99 21.49
C HIS A 52 38.99 2.68 20.99
N ASP A 53 38.70 2.53 19.70
CA ASP A 53 37.55 3.19 19.09
C ASP A 53 36.30 2.61 19.76
N LEU A 54 35.57 3.44 20.51
CA LEU A 54 34.34 3.06 21.21
C LEU A 54 33.19 2.87 20.21
N ASN A 55 33.46 2.98 18.91
CA ASN A 55 32.49 2.82 17.85
C ASN A 55 32.21 1.35 17.52
N ASN A 56 30.95 1.07 17.26
CA ASN A 56 30.53 -0.17 16.64
C ASN A 56 30.88 -0.16 15.15
N HIS A 57 31.67 -1.13 14.69
CA HIS A 57 32.09 -1.21 13.29
C HIS A 57 31.17 -2.12 12.47
N PHE A 58 30.69 -1.59 11.35
CA PHE A 58 29.85 -2.29 10.37
C PHE A 58 30.55 -2.35 9.02
N CYS A 59 30.38 -3.40 8.23
CA CYS A 59 30.87 -3.41 6.85
C CYS A 59 29.85 -3.90 5.84
N VAL A 60 29.97 -3.42 4.62
CA VAL A 60 29.08 -3.73 3.50
C VAL A 60 29.81 -3.68 2.17
N ILE A 61 29.31 -4.41 1.19
CA ILE A 61 29.79 -4.39 -0.20
C ILE A 61 28.73 -3.71 -1.07
N VAL A 62 29.16 -2.81 -1.95
CA VAL A 62 28.27 -2.04 -2.81
C VAL A 62 28.71 -2.10 -4.27
N GLY A 63 27.75 -2.33 -5.15
CA GLY A 63 27.82 -1.97 -6.57
C GLY A 63 26.79 -0.89 -6.90
N SER A 64 26.87 -0.36 -8.12
CA SER A 64 26.03 0.73 -8.62
C SER A 64 24.53 0.52 -8.38
N GLU A 65 24.04 -0.72 -8.52
CA GLU A 65 22.62 -1.08 -8.33
C GLU A 65 22.15 -1.05 -6.87
N TYR A 66 23.07 -1.06 -5.89
CA TYR A 66 22.78 -1.08 -4.46
C TYR A 66 23.02 0.27 -3.77
N VAL A 67 23.52 1.28 -4.49
CA VAL A 67 23.88 2.59 -3.91
C VAL A 67 22.73 3.22 -3.12
N LEU A 68 21.49 3.19 -3.64
CA LEU A 68 20.33 3.73 -2.93
C LEU A 68 20.11 3.05 -1.58
N LYS A 69 20.23 1.71 -1.56
CA LYS A 69 19.99 0.89 -0.38
C LYS A 69 21.10 1.11 0.67
N ILE A 70 22.35 1.28 0.24
CA ILE A 70 23.48 1.58 1.14
C ILE A 70 23.38 2.97 1.76
N ILE A 71 22.96 3.98 0.99
CA ILE A 71 22.73 5.31 1.57
C ILE A 71 21.58 5.23 2.57
N ALA A 72 20.52 4.46 2.27
CA ALA A 72 19.43 4.22 3.21
C ALA A 72 19.90 3.51 4.50
N LEU A 73 20.72 2.47 4.38
CA LEU A 73 21.38 1.78 5.51
C LEU A 73 22.19 2.76 6.36
N GLN A 74 23.06 3.56 5.75
CA GLN A 74 23.89 4.56 6.45
C GLN A 74 23.04 5.62 7.16
N GLN A 75 22.00 6.14 6.51
CA GLN A 75 21.10 7.12 7.12
C GLN A 75 20.27 6.52 8.26
N SER A 76 19.94 5.23 8.20
CA SER A 76 19.26 4.53 9.30
C SER A 76 20.19 4.36 10.50
N LEU A 77 21.47 4.03 10.30
CA LEU A 77 22.47 4.01 11.37
C LEU A 77 22.64 5.39 12.02
N MET A 78 22.81 6.45 11.21
CA MET A 78 22.90 7.84 11.70
C MET A 78 21.68 8.28 12.52
N GLN A 79 20.51 7.72 12.26
CA GLN A 79 19.29 8.07 12.98
C GLN A 79 19.28 7.50 14.41
N TYR A 80 19.94 6.36 14.64
CA TYR A 80 19.81 5.62 15.89
C TYR A 80 21.12 5.48 16.67
N SER A 81 22.27 5.79 16.07
CA SER A 81 23.56 5.75 16.75
C SER A 81 24.49 6.86 16.28
N GLU A 82 25.18 7.47 17.24
CA GLU A 82 26.28 8.41 16.99
C GLU A 82 27.65 7.71 17.02
N LYS A 83 27.72 6.48 17.55
CA LYS A 83 28.95 5.72 17.82
C LYS A 83 29.08 4.53 16.90
N PHE A 84 29.24 4.81 15.61
CA PHE A 84 29.48 3.76 14.62
C PHE A 84 30.46 4.21 13.55
N THR A 85 31.06 3.22 12.88
CA THR A 85 31.84 3.42 11.66
C THR A 85 31.36 2.40 10.63
N LEU A 86 30.93 2.86 9.45
CA LEU A 86 30.50 2.02 8.34
C LEU A 86 31.59 1.93 7.27
N TRP A 87 32.11 0.73 7.06
CA TRP A 87 33.09 0.40 6.03
C TRP A 87 32.39 -0.06 4.76
N ILE A 88 32.58 0.66 3.65
CA ILE A 88 31.91 0.36 2.39
C ILE A 88 32.95 -0.04 1.35
N CYS A 89 32.92 -1.30 0.93
CA CYS A 89 33.73 -1.80 -0.18
C CYS A 89 32.98 -1.64 -1.50
N CYS A 90 33.44 -0.71 -2.34
CA CYS A 90 32.87 -0.43 -3.66
C CYS A 90 33.47 -1.36 -4.71
N ILE A 91 32.63 -2.15 -5.38
CA ILE A 91 33.06 -3.12 -6.41
C ILE A 91 33.23 -2.51 -7.80
N ASP A 92 32.76 -1.27 -7.99
CA ASP A 92 32.87 -0.52 -9.23
C ASP A 92 33.25 0.96 -8.99
N PRO A 93 33.88 1.62 -9.98
CA PRO A 93 34.35 3.00 -9.84
C PRO A 93 33.23 4.04 -9.71
N PHE A 94 32.04 3.75 -10.22
CA PHE A 94 30.92 4.69 -10.19
C PHE A 94 30.40 4.82 -8.76
N ALA A 95 30.15 3.70 -8.08
CA ALA A 95 29.73 3.66 -6.69
C ALA A 95 30.76 4.37 -5.78
N TYR A 96 32.05 4.07 -5.96
CA TYR A 96 33.13 4.71 -5.18
C TYR A 96 33.16 6.23 -5.39
N SER A 97 33.15 6.69 -6.64
CA SER A 97 33.23 8.12 -6.97
C SER A 97 32.04 8.90 -6.41
N LEU A 98 30.84 8.34 -6.54
CA LEU A 98 29.62 8.95 -6.03
C LEU A 98 29.62 9.03 -4.50
N LEU A 99 29.89 7.92 -3.80
CA LEU A 99 29.90 7.91 -2.34
C LEU A 99 31.00 8.82 -1.76
N LYS A 100 32.13 8.92 -2.46
CA LYS A 100 33.21 9.86 -2.12
C LYS A 100 32.78 11.31 -2.29
N GLU A 101 32.12 11.64 -3.40
CA GLU A 101 31.53 12.97 -3.64
C GLU A 101 30.51 13.33 -2.54
N MET A 102 29.70 12.35 -2.10
CA MET A 102 28.72 12.55 -1.04
C MET A 102 29.33 12.83 0.34
N SER A 103 30.56 12.36 0.59
CA SER A 103 31.28 12.55 1.86
C SER A 103 30.41 12.21 3.08
N LEU A 104 29.86 10.99 3.08
CA LEU A 104 28.97 10.51 4.13
C LEU A 104 29.67 10.49 5.50
N ILE A 105 28.94 10.89 6.54
CA ILE A 105 29.44 10.91 7.93
C ILE A 105 29.63 9.47 8.42
N ASN A 106 30.68 9.23 9.21
CA ASN A 106 31.00 7.94 9.81
C ASN A 106 31.22 6.81 8.78
N VAL A 107 31.71 7.15 7.59
CA VAL A 107 31.95 6.19 6.50
C VAL A 107 33.42 6.14 6.11
N ASN A 108 33.95 4.92 5.98
CA ASN A 108 35.23 4.65 5.34
C ASN A 108 35.00 3.91 4.02
N LEU A 109 35.50 4.46 2.92
CA LEU A 109 35.36 3.88 1.58
C LEU A 109 36.60 3.10 1.19
N LEU A 110 36.39 1.86 0.75
CA LEU A 110 37.40 1.00 0.14
C LEU A 110 37.03 0.74 -1.32
N GLN A 111 38.03 0.62 -2.17
CA GLN A 111 37.89 0.05 -3.51
C GLN A 111 38.18 -1.44 -3.46
N VAL A 112 37.44 -2.24 -4.23
CA VAL A 112 37.61 -3.70 -4.26
C VAL A 112 39.03 -4.12 -4.66
N GLU A 113 39.73 -3.30 -5.45
CA GLU A 113 41.12 -3.49 -5.85
C GLU A 113 42.09 -3.56 -4.65
N GLU A 114 41.72 -3.01 -3.50
CA GLU A 114 42.49 -3.07 -2.25
C GLU A 114 42.44 -4.47 -1.61
N LEU A 115 41.38 -5.23 -1.89
CA LEU A 115 41.16 -6.59 -1.40
C LEU A 115 41.63 -7.66 -2.42
N GLU A 116 41.66 -7.30 -3.71
CA GLU A 116 41.86 -8.25 -4.81
C GLU A 116 43.32 -8.65 -5.05
N ASP A 117 43.64 -9.90 -4.69
CA ASP A 117 44.84 -10.58 -5.14
C ASP A 117 44.68 -11.23 -6.54
N ARG A 118 45.68 -12.03 -6.95
CA ARG A 118 45.64 -12.73 -8.25
C ARG A 118 44.51 -13.77 -8.32
N GLU A 119 44.18 -14.42 -7.21
CA GLU A 119 43.17 -15.47 -7.13
C GLU A 119 41.76 -14.86 -7.22
N LEU A 120 41.48 -13.82 -6.43
CA LEU A 120 40.20 -13.12 -6.46
C LEU A 120 39.91 -12.50 -7.83
N LYS A 121 40.93 -11.91 -8.49
CA LYS A 121 40.79 -11.41 -9.88
C LYS A 121 40.46 -12.52 -10.87
N ALA A 122 40.97 -13.73 -10.66
CA ALA A 122 40.63 -14.87 -11.50
C ALA A 122 39.19 -15.36 -11.25
N ILE A 123 38.75 -15.37 -9.98
CA ILE A 123 37.37 -15.72 -9.57
C ILE A 123 36.35 -14.71 -10.11
N LYS A 124 36.64 -13.40 -10.00
CA LYS A 124 35.79 -12.31 -10.52
C LYS A 124 35.41 -12.49 -11.98
N ARG A 125 36.32 -13.04 -12.80
CA ARG A 125 36.09 -13.30 -14.23
C ARG A 125 35.19 -14.50 -14.50
N LYS A 126 35.02 -15.39 -13.53
CA LYS A 126 34.26 -16.65 -13.66
C LYS A 126 32.88 -16.59 -13.00
N ARG A 127 32.69 -15.75 -12.00
CA ARG A 127 31.44 -15.64 -11.22
C ARG A 127 30.54 -14.53 -11.74
N LYS A 128 29.23 -14.70 -11.57
CA LYS A 128 28.29 -13.58 -11.72
C LYS A 128 28.60 -12.52 -10.67
N VAL A 129 28.19 -11.27 -10.91
CA VAL A 129 28.49 -10.13 -10.02
C VAL A 129 27.98 -10.38 -8.59
N ASN A 130 26.76 -10.90 -8.44
CA ASN A 130 26.18 -11.23 -7.14
C ASN A 130 26.99 -12.33 -6.41
N GLU A 131 27.36 -13.40 -7.10
CA GLU A 131 28.17 -14.50 -6.55
C GLU A 131 29.57 -14.02 -6.12
N TYR A 132 30.16 -13.10 -6.88
CA TYR A 132 31.42 -12.47 -6.49
C TYR A 132 31.26 -11.58 -5.25
N CYS A 133 30.17 -10.81 -5.14
CA CYS A 133 29.87 -10.04 -3.93
C CYS A 133 29.69 -10.93 -2.69
N TRP A 134 28.98 -12.05 -2.82
CA TRP A 134 28.84 -13.05 -1.76
C TRP A 134 30.19 -13.63 -1.33
N THR A 135 31.08 -13.87 -2.30
CA THR A 135 32.46 -14.31 -2.03
C THR A 135 33.23 -13.29 -1.19
N LEU A 136 33.12 -12.02 -1.58
CA LEU A 136 33.88 -10.92 -0.99
C LEU A 136 33.50 -10.61 0.47
N LYS A 137 32.34 -11.04 0.98
CA LYS A 137 31.91 -10.75 2.36
C LYS A 137 32.97 -11.17 3.38
N SER A 138 33.33 -12.44 3.32
CA SER A 138 34.37 -13.06 4.18
C SER A 138 35.75 -12.43 3.97
N VAL A 139 36.11 -12.07 2.73
CA VAL A 139 37.37 -11.41 2.38
C VAL A 139 37.45 -10.02 3.02
N LEU A 140 36.38 -9.23 2.91
CA LEU A 140 36.29 -7.89 3.48
C LEU A 140 36.38 -7.92 5.01
N ILE A 141 35.61 -8.82 5.63
CA ILE A 141 35.63 -9.00 7.10
C ILE A 141 37.06 -9.32 7.57
N GLU A 142 37.72 -10.31 6.98
CA GLU A 142 39.11 -10.63 7.36
C GLU A 142 40.05 -9.46 7.11
N TYR A 143 39.94 -8.81 5.94
CA TYR A 143 40.78 -7.69 5.57
C TYR A 143 40.70 -6.55 6.59
N LEU A 144 39.50 -6.21 7.04
CA LEU A 144 39.26 -5.17 8.06
C LEU A 144 39.81 -5.58 9.42
N LEU A 145 39.53 -6.81 9.88
CA LEU A 145 40.03 -7.28 11.18
C LEU A 145 41.56 -7.30 11.23
N VAL A 146 42.23 -7.68 10.13
CA VAL A 146 43.69 -7.85 10.12
C VAL A 146 44.44 -6.56 9.79
N ASN A 147 44.02 -5.81 8.77
CA ASN A 147 44.80 -4.66 8.29
C ASN A 147 44.48 -3.36 9.03
N TYR A 148 43.28 -3.26 9.61
CA TYR A 148 42.88 -2.12 10.44
C TYR A 148 42.84 -2.46 11.94
N ASP A 149 43.19 -3.70 12.30
CA ASP A 149 43.24 -4.19 13.69
C ASP A 149 41.93 -3.90 14.47
N LEU A 150 40.79 -4.01 13.80
CA LEU A 150 39.49 -3.72 14.41
C LEU A 150 39.14 -4.78 15.44
N PRO A 151 38.60 -4.43 16.62
CA PRO A 151 38.27 -5.42 17.66
C PRO A 151 37.17 -6.39 17.22
N SER A 152 36.21 -5.91 16.43
CA SER A 152 35.11 -6.68 15.88
C SER A 152 34.51 -5.97 14.68
N ILE A 153 33.88 -6.72 13.77
CA ILE A 153 33.15 -6.18 12.63
C ILE A 153 31.82 -6.93 12.46
N LEU A 154 30.74 -6.18 12.21
CA LEU A 154 29.43 -6.72 11.85
C LEU A 154 29.18 -6.48 10.36
N TYR A 155 29.13 -7.54 9.57
CA TYR A 155 28.73 -7.45 8.17
C TYR A 155 27.23 -7.18 8.06
N CYS A 156 26.84 -6.33 7.12
CA CYS A 156 25.46 -6.01 6.76
C CYS A 156 25.29 -6.16 5.25
N ASP A 157 24.27 -6.91 4.81
CA ASP A 157 23.78 -6.83 3.44
C ASP A 157 23.26 -5.41 3.15
N GLY A 158 23.38 -5.00 1.89
CA GLY A 158 23.11 -3.62 1.52
C GLY A 158 21.64 -3.20 1.56
N ASP A 159 20.72 -4.16 1.69
CA ASP A 159 19.28 -3.99 1.80
C ASP A 159 18.76 -4.16 3.24
N LEU A 160 19.63 -3.97 4.23
CA LEU A 160 19.24 -3.80 5.63
C LEU A 160 18.90 -2.34 5.95
N CYS A 161 17.97 -2.12 6.88
CA CYS A 161 17.66 -0.80 7.43
C CYS A 161 17.41 -0.92 8.94
N PHE A 162 18.04 -0.04 9.72
CA PHE A 162 17.89 -0.01 11.18
C PHE A 162 16.62 0.75 11.59
N PHE A 163 15.97 0.26 12.64
CA PHE A 163 14.76 0.80 13.27
C PHE A 163 14.97 1.15 14.75
N SER A 164 16.11 0.77 15.33
CA SER A 164 16.52 1.18 16.68
C SER A 164 18.04 1.19 16.83
N ASP A 165 18.51 1.54 18.04
CA ASP A 165 19.94 1.54 18.36
C ASP A 165 20.55 0.15 18.11
N PRO A 166 21.56 0.03 17.23
CA PRO A 166 22.22 -1.23 16.93
C PRO A 166 23.11 -1.76 18.08
N ASN A 167 23.37 -0.98 19.14
CA ASN A 167 24.23 -1.40 20.25
C ASN A 167 23.75 -2.69 20.92
N ILE A 168 22.43 -2.92 20.92
CA ILE A 168 21.81 -4.15 21.44
C ILE A 168 22.36 -5.42 20.77
N ILE A 169 22.79 -5.35 19.49
CA ILE A 169 23.42 -6.46 18.78
C ILE A 169 24.77 -6.80 19.43
N PHE A 170 25.57 -5.78 19.75
CA PHE A 170 26.90 -5.95 20.35
C PHE A 170 26.80 -6.37 21.82
N GLU A 171 25.81 -5.86 22.56
CA GLU A 171 25.48 -6.31 23.92
C GLU A 171 25.07 -7.79 23.92
N GLU A 172 24.18 -8.20 23.01
CA GLU A 172 23.79 -9.61 22.87
C GLU A 172 24.97 -10.48 22.42
N TRP A 173 25.83 -9.98 21.53
CA TRP A 173 27.04 -10.69 21.09
C TRP A 173 27.98 -10.99 22.27
N GLY A 174 28.14 -10.05 23.21
CA GLY A 174 28.88 -10.25 24.45
C GLY A 174 30.32 -10.71 24.17
N ASP A 175 30.84 -11.69 24.93
CA ASP A 175 32.22 -12.18 24.81
C ASP A 175 32.42 -13.31 23.77
N HIS A 176 31.43 -13.58 22.93
CA HIS A 176 31.52 -14.60 21.89
C HIS A 176 32.34 -14.08 20.69
N SER A 177 32.98 -14.99 19.98
CA SER A 177 33.87 -14.68 18.86
C SER A 177 33.13 -14.49 17.54
N ILE A 178 31.97 -15.14 17.38
CA ILE A 178 31.12 -15.07 16.20
C ILE A 178 29.68 -14.75 16.61
N PHE A 179 28.98 -13.94 15.80
CA PHE A 179 27.55 -13.66 15.94
C PHE A 179 26.79 -14.10 14.69
N LEU A 180 25.78 -14.95 14.87
CA LEU A 180 24.91 -15.44 13.81
C LEU A 180 23.44 -15.13 14.13
N THR A 181 22.64 -14.95 13.08
CA THR A 181 21.18 -14.81 13.17
C THR A 181 20.51 -16.00 12.48
N PRO A 182 19.52 -16.65 13.11
CA PRO A 182 18.81 -17.77 12.49
C PRO A 182 17.93 -17.30 11.31
N GLN A 183 17.75 -18.17 10.32
CA GLN A 183 16.90 -17.92 9.16
C GLN A 183 15.43 -17.80 9.57
N ARG A 184 14.93 -18.71 10.42
CA ARG A 184 13.54 -18.77 10.92
C ARG A 184 12.53 -18.82 9.76
N ASP A 185 12.87 -19.59 8.74
CA ASP A 185 12.04 -19.87 7.57
C ASP A 185 11.54 -21.33 7.61
N ARG A 186 10.84 -21.80 6.58
CA ARG A 186 10.34 -23.17 6.49
C ARG A 186 11.51 -24.16 6.53
N ASP A 187 11.30 -25.31 7.16
CA ASP A 187 12.32 -26.37 7.30
C ASP A 187 13.03 -26.73 5.98
N TRP A 188 12.27 -26.78 4.87
CA TRP A 188 12.84 -27.11 3.56
C TRP A 188 13.74 -25.99 3.00
N VAL A 189 13.43 -24.72 3.29
CA VAL A 189 14.26 -23.56 2.92
C VAL A 189 15.55 -23.62 3.71
N GLU A 190 15.49 -23.82 5.03
CA GLU A 190 16.70 -23.90 5.85
C GLU A 190 17.58 -25.10 5.48
N LYS A 191 16.94 -26.25 5.18
CA LYS A 191 17.64 -27.44 4.69
C LYS A 191 18.38 -27.16 3.38
N MET A 192 17.77 -26.46 2.44
CA MET A 192 18.34 -26.18 1.13
C MET A 192 19.37 -25.04 1.15
N TYR A 193 19.04 -23.92 1.80
CA TYR A 193 19.76 -22.65 1.67
C TYR A 193 20.57 -22.25 2.90
N GLY A 194 20.26 -22.80 4.08
CA GLY A 194 21.01 -22.57 5.32
C GLY A 194 20.11 -22.16 6.49
N LYS A 195 20.52 -22.53 7.70
CA LYS A 195 19.84 -22.24 8.98
C LYS A 195 20.13 -20.84 9.52
N TYR A 196 21.17 -20.19 9.00
CA TYR A 196 21.59 -18.86 9.43
C TYR A 196 21.59 -17.89 8.26
N GLN A 197 21.22 -16.65 8.51
CA GLN A 197 21.16 -15.62 7.50
C GLN A 197 22.56 -15.06 7.22
N ALA A 198 22.91 -14.90 5.94
CA ALA A 198 24.17 -14.27 5.56
C ALA A 198 24.10 -12.74 5.46
N GLY A 199 22.93 -12.16 5.75
CA GLY A 199 22.70 -10.71 5.71
C GLY A 199 23.29 -9.96 6.90
N LEU A 200 23.41 -10.60 8.07
CA LEU A 200 23.97 -9.98 9.27
C LEU A 200 24.81 -10.98 10.06
N ILE A 201 26.13 -10.77 10.08
CA ILE A 201 27.11 -11.72 10.61
C ILE A 201 28.24 -10.97 11.31
N GLY A 202 28.61 -11.37 12.52
CA GLY A 202 29.69 -10.73 13.29
C GLY A 202 30.90 -11.62 13.50
N PHE A 203 32.11 -11.05 13.37
CA PHE A 203 33.36 -11.69 13.77
C PHE A 203 34.24 -10.75 14.61
N LYS A 204 34.84 -11.29 15.68
CA LYS A 204 35.84 -10.59 16.49
C LYS A 204 37.26 -10.86 16.00
N ASN A 205 38.16 -9.91 16.24
CA ASN A 205 39.59 -10.09 15.99
C ASN A 205 40.24 -10.88 17.14
N ASP A 206 39.77 -12.10 17.32
CA ASP A 206 40.33 -13.07 18.26
C ASP A 206 40.66 -14.40 17.55
N LEU A 207 41.18 -15.36 18.32
CA LEU A 207 41.60 -16.65 17.78
C LEU A 207 40.49 -17.38 17.02
N TYR A 208 39.25 -17.38 17.52
CA TYR A 208 38.16 -18.16 16.92
C TYR A 208 37.41 -17.37 15.85
N GLY A 209 37.30 -16.05 16.00
CA GLY A 209 36.74 -15.15 14.97
C GLY A 209 37.60 -15.16 13.71
N LEU A 210 38.93 -15.01 13.83
CA LEU A 210 39.83 -15.07 12.67
C LEU A 210 39.89 -16.48 12.03
N LYS A 211 39.88 -17.55 12.83
CA LYS A 211 39.87 -18.92 12.29
C LYS A 211 38.59 -19.22 11.50
N SER A 212 37.44 -18.81 12.04
CA SER A 212 36.14 -19.07 11.40
C SER A 212 35.93 -18.25 10.14
N VAL A 213 36.25 -16.94 10.13
CA VAL A 213 36.13 -16.12 8.92
C VAL A 213 37.08 -16.59 7.81
N ARG A 214 38.31 -17.01 8.15
CA ARG A 214 39.26 -17.57 7.17
C ARG A 214 38.78 -18.89 6.60
N TRP A 215 38.20 -19.76 7.43
CA TRP A 215 37.60 -21.00 6.95
C TRP A 215 36.43 -20.71 6.00
N TRP A 216 35.54 -19.79 6.36
CA TRP A 216 34.41 -19.39 5.53
C TRP A 216 34.88 -18.77 4.22
N LYS A 217 35.90 -17.90 4.27
CA LYS A 217 36.56 -17.32 3.09
C LYS A 217 37.07 -18.38 2.14
N ASN A 218 37.80 -19.38 2.63
CA ASN A 218 38.31 -20.45 1.79
C ASN A 218 37.17 -21.24 1.13
N LYS A 219 36.07 -21.51 1.85
CA LYS A 219 34.89 -22.15 1.26
C LYS A 219 34.23 -21.32 0.17
N CYS A 220 34.08 -20.02 0.39
CA CYS A 220 33.55 -19.12 -0.62
C CYS A 220 34.50 -18.98 -1.82
N ILE A 221 35.82 -18.98 -1.63
CA ILE A 221 36.81 -18.98 -2.71
C ILE A 221 36.69 -20.26 -3.53
N ASP A 222 36.61 -21.42 -2.88
CA ASP A 222 36.45 -22.73 -3.53
C ASP A 222 35.15 -22.79 -4.37
N TRP A 223 34.01 -22.42 -3.77
CA TRP A 223 32.70 -22.48 -4.42
C TRP A 223 31.73 -21.47 -3.80
N CYS A 224 31.05 -20.69 -4.65
CA CYS A 224 29.98 -19.77 -4.28
C CYS A 224 29.12 -19.54 -5.52
N SER A 225 27.89 -20.07 -5.53
CA SER A 225 26.96 -20.03 -6.67
C SER A 225 25.54 -19.77 -6.19
N ALA A 226 24.72 -19.14 -7.04
CA ALA A 226 23.28 -18.98 -6.81
C ALA A 226 22.49 -20.29 -7.05
N GLU A 227 23.12 -21.28 -7.68
CA GLU A 227 22.54 -22.60 -7.90
C GLU A 227 22.84 -23.49 -6.69
N ALA A 228 21.80 -23.89 -5.96
CA ALA A 228 21.94 -24.74 -4.79
C ALA A 228 22.39 -26.16 -5.19
N GLU A 229 23.41 -26.67 -4.48
CA GLU A 229 23.88 -28.06 -4.53
C GLU A 229 23.70 -28.70 -3.15
N GLU A 230 23.83 -30.03 -3.05
CA GLU A 230 23.77 -30.70 -1.75
C GLU A 230 24.82 -30.13 -0.78
N GLY A 231 24.33 -29.52 0.30
CA GLY A 231 25.17 -28.89 1.33
C GLY A 231 25.84 -27.57 0.93
N LYS A 232 25.49 -26.96 -0.22
CA LYS A 232 26.05 -25.68 -0.66
C LYS A 232 25.01 -24.75 -1.30
N PHE A 233 25.02 -23.49 -0.91
CA PHE A 233 24.25 -22.43 -1.53
C PHE A 233 24.87 -21.08 -1.17
N GLY A 234 25.32 -20.34 -2.19
CA GLY A 234 26.00 -19.07 -2.04
C GLY A 234 27.10 -19.12 -0.98
N ASP A 235 27.22 -18.03 -0.25
CA ASP A 235 27.99 -17.87 0.98
C ASP A 235 27.24 -18.36 2.22
N GLN A 236 25.90 -18.40 2.16
CA GLN A 236 25.02 -18.63 3.30
C GLN A 236 25.07 -20.06 3.87
N LYS A 237 25.04 -21.09 3.02
CA LYS A 237 24.93 -22.48 3.50
C LYS A 237 26.13 -22.91 4.36
N TYR A 238 27.29 -22.29 4.15
CA TYR A 238 28.49 -22.58 4.94
C TYR A 238 28.37 -22.16 6.40
N LEU A 239 27.48 -21.21 6.73
CA LEU A 239 27.27 -20.76 8.10
C LEU A 239 26.73 -21.87 9.01
N ASP A 240 26.01 -22.87 8.44
CA ASP A 240 25.50 -24.04 9.16
C ASP A 240 26.61 -24.80 9.92
N TYR A 241 27.84 -24.77 9.39
CA TYR A 241 28.97 -25.49 9.95
C TYR A 241 29.75 -24.69 11.00
N ILE A 242 29.57 -23.36 11.08
CA ILE A 242 30.35 -22.52 12.00
C ILE A 242 30.13 -22.94 13.47
N PRO A 243 28.88 -23.12 13.96
CA PRO A 243 28.63 -23.60 15.33
C PRO A 243 29.14 -25.02 15.60
N ILE A 244 29.37 -25.81 14.54
CA ILE A 244 29.87 -27.18 14.64
C ILE A 244 31.39 -27.19 14.77
N TYR A 245 32.09 -26.34 14.00
CA TYR A 245 33.55 -26.35 13.89
C TYR A 245 34.26 -25.40 14.86
N PHE A 246 33.57 -24.38 15.36
CA PHE A 246 34.19 -23.34 16.18
C PHE A 246 33.42 -23.11 17.49
N PRO A 247 34.13 -22.94 18.63
CA PRO A 247 33.50 -22.56 19.88
C PRO A 247 33.19 -21.05 19.91
N LYS A 248 32.53 -20.59 20.98
CA LYS A 248 32.19 -19.19 21.22
C LYS A 248 31.38 -18.56 20.07
N VAL A 249 30.33 -19.25 19.64
CA VAL A 249 29.36 -18.73 18.66
C VAL A 249 28.11 -18.29 19.41
N LYS A 250 27.73 -17.02 19.26
CA LYS A 250 26.45 -16.50 19.72
C LYS A 250 25.45 -16.58 18.57
N ILE A 251 24.39 -17.34 18.78
CA ILE A 251 23.21 -17.34 17.92
C ILE A 251 22.17 -16.43 18.58
N SER A 252 21.68 -15.43 17.84
CA SER A 252 20.70 -14.48 18.37
C SER A 252 19.31 -15.12 18.49
N ASN A 253 18.67 -14.92 19.64
CA ASN A 253 17.26 -15.30 19.84
C ASN A 253 16.31 -14.11 19.68
N ASN A 254 16.85 -12.89 19.52
CA ASN A 254 16.06 -11.68 19.38
C ASN A 254 15.39 -11.64 17.98
N LEU A 255 14.06 -11.62 17.96
CA LEU A 255 13.26 -11.61 16.73
C LEU A 255 13.39 -10.28 15.96
N GLY A 256 13.73 -9.19 16.65
CA GLY A 256 13.95 -7.88 16.05
C GLY A 256 15.31 -7.69 15.37
N ILE A 257 16.21 -8.66 15.47
CA ILE A 257 17.51 -8.63 14.78
C ILE A 257 17.43 -9.49 13.51
N ASN A 258 17.70 -8.83 12.37
CA ASN A 258 17.71 -9.43 11.04
C ASN A 258 16.37 -10.09 10.68
N ALA A 259 15.28 -9.40 11.01
CA ALA A 259 13.93 -9.79 10.63
C ALA A 259 13.69 -9.51 9.14
N ALA A 260 12.91 -10.36 8.48
CA ALA A 260 12.72 -10.28 7.03
C ALA A 260 11.28 -10.67 6.62
N PRO A 261 10.92 -10.54 5.32
CA PRO A 261 9.60 -10.92 4.81
C PRO A 261 9.18 -12.35 5.16
N TRP A 262 10.08 -13.33 5.06
CA TRP A 262 9.79 -14.71 5.45
C TRP A 262 9.42 -14.79 6.93
N ASN A 263 10.13 -14.06 7.80
CA ASN A 263 9.83 -14.08 9.22
C ASN A 263 8.45 -13.50 9.54
N CYS A 264 8.12 -12.36 8.92
CA CYS A 264 7.03 -11.49 9.40
C CYS A 264 5.75 -11.57 8.57
N ILE A 265 5.78 -12.13 7.36
CA ILE A 265 4.67 -12.02 6.40
C ILE A 265 4.07 -13.39 6.04
N TYR A 266 4.89 -14.41 5.77
CA TYR A 266 4.38 -15.66 5.18
C TYR A 266 4.83 -16.96 5.83
N ASN A 267 5.82 -16.94 6.74
CA ASN A 267 6.26 -18.15 7.43
C ASN A 267 5.80 -18.21 8.89
N ASN A 268 5.71 -17.08 9.58
CA ASN A 268 5.32 -17.04 10.98
C ASN A 268 4.21 -16.01 11.20
N ASP A 269 3.28 -16.32 12.09
CA ASP A 269 2.17 -15.44 12.50
C ASP A 269 2.60 -14.49 13.62
N TYR A 270 3.79 -13.89 13.50
CA TYR A 270 4.31 -12.99 14.53
C TYR A 270 3.46 -11.73 14.64
N LYS A 271 3.16 -11.34 15.87
CA LYS A 271 2.49 -10.07 16.15
C LYS A 271 3.47 -8.91 15.92
N ILE A 272 3.09 -7.99 15.04
CA ILE A 272 3.85 -6.76 14.79
C ILE A 272 3.05 -5.54 15.23
N ASP A 273 3.53 -4.90 16.28
CA ASP A 273 2.89 -3.73 16.87
C ASP A 273 3.85 -2.53 16.87
N LYS A 274 3.27 -1.34 16.78
CA LYS A 274 3.99 -0.09 17.03
C LYS A 274 3.49 0.52 18.34
N THR A 275 4.39 0.70 19.31
CA THR A 275 4.10 1.43 20.55
C THR A 275 4.92 2.72 20.58
N LYS A 276 4.22 3.87 20.60
CA LYS A 276 4.85 5.20 20.46
C LYS A 276 5.71 5.28 19.18
N ASN A 277 7.03 5.20 19.31
CA ASN A 277 7.99 5.28 18.21
C ASN A 277 8.69 3.95 17.92
N ASP A 278 8.48 2.94 18.76
CA ASP A 278 9.17 1.66 18.66
C ASP A 278 8.26 0.60 18.03
N ILE A 279 8.85 -0.24 17.19
CA ILE A 279 8.19 -1.36 16.54
C ILE A 279 8.66 -2.62 17.24
N PHE A 280 7.74 -3.55 17.49
CA PHE A 280 8.02 -4.82 18.14
C PHE A 280 7.60 -5.98 17.23
N ILE A 281 8.41 -7.04 17.24
CA ILE A 281 8.04 -8.36 16.74
C ILE A 281 7.88 -9.23 17.98
N GLU A 282 6.65 -9.64 18.27
CA GLU A 282 6.27 -10.20 19.56
C GLU A 282 6.67 -9.27 20.71
N ASN A 283 7.66 -9.66 21.51
CA ASN A 283 8.17 -8.88 22.64
C ASN A 283 9.53 -8.22 22.34
N ASP A 284 10.13 -8.51 21.19
CA ASP A 284 11.44 -8.00 20.81
C ASP A 284 11.32 -6.74 19.98
N LYS A 285 12.03 -5.68 20.40
CA LYS A 285 12.08 -4.43 19.65
C LYS A 285 12.78 -4.66 18.30
N LEU A 286 12.17 -4.20 17.21
CA LEU A 286 12.76 -4.26 15.87
C LEU A 286 14.01 -3.38 15.81
N VAL A 287 15.16 -4.02 15.61
CA VAL A 287 16.48 -3.38 15.51
C VAL A 287 16.85 -3.15 14.06
N VAL A 288 16.74 -4.18 13.23
CA VAL A 288 17.14 -4.13 11.82
C VAL A 288 16.29 -5.10 11.01
N TYR A 289 15.75 -4.58 9.90
CA TYR A 289 14.92 -5.35 8.97
C TYR A 289 15.63 -5.52 7.62
N HIS A 290 15.55 -6.72 7.06
CA HIS A 290 16.12 -7.12 5.78
C HIS A 290 15.07 -6.97 4.67
N PHE A 291 15.21 -5.96 3.82
CA PHE A 291 14.35 -5.72 2.65
C PHE A 291 14.77 -6.59 1.46
N ALA A 292 14.95 -7.88 1.72
CA ALA A 292 15.35 -8.86 0.74
C ALA A 292 14.43 -8.84 -0.48
N CYS A 293 15.02 -8.98 -1.66
CA CYS A 293 14.32 -9.08 -2.94
C CYS A 293 13.51 -7.83 -3.35
N ILE A 294 13.67 -6.69 -2.69
CA ILE A 294 13.05 -5.43 -3.11
C ILE A 294 13.67 -4.89 -4.41
N THR A 295 12.81 -4.50 -5.35
CA THR A 295 13.19 -3.84 -6.60
C THR A 295 12.58 -2.43 -6.66
N ILE A 296 13.36 -1.45 -7.11
CA ILE A 296 12.94 -0.04 -7.22
C ILE A 296 12.84 0.30 -8.72
N PHE A 297 11.64 0.55 -9.25
CA PHE A 297 11.44 0.87 -10.67
C PHE A 297 11.38 2.38 -10.91
N THR A 298 10.71 3.11 -10.02
CA THR A 298 10.59 4.57 -10.05
C THR A 298 10.73 5.14 -8.63
N GLU A 299 10.52 6.45 -8.46
CA GLU A 299 10.40 7.07 -7.14
C GLU A 299 9.22 6.50 -6.33
N ASN A 300 8.18 6.00 -6.99
CA ASN A 300 6.96 5.54 -6.33
C ASN A 300 6.61 4.07 -6.61
N ASP A 301 7.21 3.43 -7.61
CA ASP A 301 6.88 2.06 -8.01
C ASP A 301 7.97 1.07 -7.58
N PHE A 302 7.55 0.06 -6.80
CA PHE A 302 8.41 -0.94 -6.19
C PHE A 302 7.87 -2.34 -6.42
N ASP A 303 8.76 -3.34 -6.50
CA ASP A 303 8.40 -4.73 -6.22
C ASP A 303 8.85 -5.03 -4.79
N LEU A 304 7.90 -5.20 -3.87
CA LEU A 304 8.22 -5.41 -2.45
C LEU A 304 8.77 -6.81 -2.16
N TRP A 305 8.53 -7.76 -3.06
CA TRP A 305 9.01 -9.14 -2.97
C TRP A 305 9.01 -9.79 -4.36
N SER A 306 10.18 -9.81 -5.00
CA SER A 306 10.31 -10.27 -6.39
C SER A 306 10.34 -11.79 -6.60
N LEU A 307 10.21 -12.60 -5.54
CA LEU A 307 10.20 -14.06 -5.63
C LEU A 307 8.79 -14.67 -5.78
N GLY A 308 7.74 -13.89 -5.60
CA GLY A 308 6.35 -14.34 -5.75
C GLY A 308 5.34 -13.32 -5.24
N GLU A 309 4.06 -13.59 -5.44
CA GLU A 309 3.00 -12.75 -4.89
C GLU A 309 2.84 -13.01 -3.39
N ILE A 310 2.95 -11.95 -2.58
CA ILE A 310 2.64 -11.99 -1.15
C ILE A 310 1.69 -10.86 -0.77
N SER A 311 0.75 -11.14 0.13
CA SER A 311 -0.08 -10.11 0.76
C SER A 311 0.63 -9.59 2.00
N ILE A 312 1.01 -8.32 2.01
CA ILE A 312 1.71 -7.70 3.13
C ILE A 312 0.68 -7.01 4.04
N PRO A 313 0.56 -7.41 5.32
CA PRO A 313 -0.31 -6.75 6.29
C PRO A 313 -0.07 -5.24 6.41
N ASN A 314 -1.15 -4.46 6.57
CA ASN A 314 -1.09 -3.00 6.65
C ASN A 314 -0.21 -2.47 7.80
N ASN A 315 -0.17 -3.15 8.95
CA ASN A 315 0.74 -2.79 10.05
C ASN A 315 2.22 -2.92 9.62
N ILE A 316 2.57 -3.96 8.87
CA ILE A 316 3.93 -4.16 8.33
C ILE A 316 4.23 -3.14 7.23
N LEU A 317 3.30 -2.91 6.30
CA LEU A 317 3.43 -1.88 5.27
C LEU A 317 3.68 -0.52 5.90
N ASN A 318 2.81 -0.07 6.81
CA ASN A 318 2.86 1.26 7.39
C ASN A 318 4.04 1.48 8.35
N HIS A 319 4.42 0.46 9.13
CA HIS A 319 5.43 0.61 10.18
C HIS A 319 6.83 0.22 9.72
N ILE A 320 6.99 -0.70 8.77
CA ILE A 320 8.30 -1.20 8.34
C ILE A 320 8.61 -0.73 6.90
N TYR A 321 7.72 -0.98 5.94
CA TYR A 321 8.01 -0.64 4.54
C TYR A 321 7.94 0.85 4.25
N THR A 322 6.86 1.55 4.65
CA THR A 322 6.68 2.97 4.36
C THR A 322 7.87 3.83 4.81
N PRO A 323 8.39 3.70 6.05
CA PRO A 323 9.58 4.46 6.47
C PRO A 323 10.83 4.18 5.61
N TYR A 324 10.99 2.95 5.13
CA TYR A 324 12.10 2.60 4.23
C TYR A 324 11.89 3.16 2.81
N LEU A 325 10.69 3.06 2.25
CA LEU A 325 10.37 3.62 0.93
C LEU A 325 10.51 5.15 0.92
N GLU A 326 10.04 5.83 1.96
CA GLU A 326 10.23 7.28 2.14
C GLU A 326 11.72 7.66 2.22
N ARG A 327 12.55 6.81 2.85
CA ARG A 327 14.00 7.00 2.87
C ARG A 327 14.60 6.87 1.48
N ILE A 328 14.20 5.87 0.70
CA ILE A 328 14.64 5.70 -0.69
C ILE A 328 14.24 6.90 -1.55
N GLN A 329 13.00 7.38 -1.43
CA GLN A 329 12.51 8.60 -2.09
C GLN A 329 13.36 9.82 -1.72
N PHE A 330 13.67 9.98 -0.43
CA PHE A 330 14.52 11.07 0.05
C PHE A 330 15.95 10.98 -0.50
N VAL A 331 16.53 9.79 -0.60
CA VAL A 331 17.85 9.57 -1.21
C VAL A 331 17.83 9.92 -2.70
N LEU A 332 16.83 9.47 -3.45
CA LEU A 332 16.66 9.81 -4.87
C LEU A 332 16.57 11.33 -5.06
N LYS A 333 15.78 12.01 -4.23
CA LYS A 333 15.66 13.47 -4.25
C LYS A 333 16.99 14.15 -3.93
N GLN A 334 17.75 13.68 -2.94
CA GLN A 334 19.08 14.23 -2.64
C GLN A 334 20.05 14.06 -3.80
N LEU A 335 20.09 12.89 -4.42
CA LEU A 335 20.96 12.61 -5.56
C LEU A 335 20.64 13.53 -6.74
N LYS A 336 19.35 13.79 -6.98
CA LYS A 336 18.88 14.72 -8.01
C LYS A 336 19.22 16.18 -7.66
N ASP A 337 18.76 16.65 -6.50
CA ASP A 337 18.74 18.09 -6.17
C ASP A 337 20.10 18.60 -5.68
N LYS A 338 20.86 17.78 -4.93
CA LYS A 338 22.14 18.17 -4.31
C LYS A 338 23.36 17.75 -5.12
N PHE A 339 23.29 16.60 -5.78
CA PHE A 339 24.42 16.01 -6.53
C PHE A 339 24.23 16.02 -8.05
N ASN A 340 23.12 16.59 -8.53
CA ASN A 340 22.79 16.73 -9.96
C ASN A 340 22.95 15.41 -10.75
N LYS A 341 22.51 14.29 -10.16
CA LYS A 341 22.59 12.96 -10.76
C LYS A 341 21.28 12.63 -11.47
N ASP A 342 21.37 12.00 -12.64
CA ASP A 342 20.21 11.37 -13.27
C ASP A 342 19.78 10.16 -12.42
N THR A 343 18.62 10.27 -11.77
CA THR A 343 18.09 9.21 -10.91
C THR A 343 17.86 7.89 -11.64
N LYS A 344 17.62 7.91 -12.96
CA LYS A 344 17.34 6.70 -13.76
C LYS A 344 18.47 5.67 -13.72
N GLN A 345 19.72 6.10 -13.51
CA GLN A 345 20.86 5.20 -13.45
C GLN A 345 20.87 4.29 -12.21
N PHE A 346 20.11 4.63 -11.17
CA PHE A 346 20.01 3.86 -9.92
C PHE A 346 18.76 2.97 -9.85
N LEU A 347 17.86 3.10 -10.82
CA LEU A 347 16.60 2.37 -10.86
C LEU A 347 16.77 1.05 -11.61
N SER A 348 15.91 0.08 -11.31
CA SER A 348 15.92 -1.21 -11.97
C SER A 348 15.55 -1.06 -13.44
N LYS A 349 16.25 -1.83 -14.29
CA LYS A 349 15.94 -1.97 -15.73
C LYS A 349 15.00 -3.15 -16.00
N LYS A 350 14.56 -3.86 -14.96
CA LYS A 350 13.57 -4.95 -15.10
C LYS A 350 12.24 -4.39 -15.59
N ASP A 351 11.50 -5.22 -16.31
CA ASP A 351 10.14 -4.89 -16.75
C ASP A 351 9.19 -4.87 -15.54
N ILE A 352 8.57 -3.72 -15.28
CA ILE A 352 7.63 -3.52 -14.17
C ILE A 352 6.42 -4.46 -14.26
N ASN A 353 6.04 -4.88 -15.46
CA ASN A 353 4.91 -5.80 -15.65
C ASN A 353 5.23 -7.23 -15.19
N LYS A 354 6.50 -7.53 -14.89
CA LYS A 354 6.94 -8.81 -14.31
C LYS A 354 7.09 -8.75 -12.79
N ALA A 355 6.84 -7.59 -12.18
CA ALA A 355 6.85 -7.45 -10.74
C ALA A 355 5.86 -8.43 -10.12
N GLN A 356 6.27 -9.09 -9.04
CA GLN A 356 5.43 -10.08 -8.39
C GLN A 356 4.55 -9.43 -7.31
N THR A 357 5.14 -8.58 -6.47
CA THR A 357 4.41 -7.83 -5.44
C THR A 357 4.52 -6.34 -5.73
N LEU A 358 3.90 -5.90 -6.84
CA LEU A 358 3.91 -4.51 -7.28
C LEU A 358 3.23 -3.60 -6.25
N TYR A 359 3.95 -2.57 -5.83
CA TYR A 359 3.46 -1.58 -4.88
C TYR A 359 3.78 -0.17 -5.37
N LYS A 360 2.74 0.65 -5.43
CA LYS A 360 2.86 2.07 -5.75
C LYS A 360 2.66 2.90 -4.49
N ASP A 361 3.72 3.56 -4.04
CA ASP A 361 3.73 4.38 -2.83
C ASP A 361 3.15 5.78 -3.07
N SER A 362 1.86 5.83 -3.42
CA SER A 362 1.13 7.08 -3.63
C SER A 362 0.40 7.56 -2.36
N GLN A 363 0.00 8.83 -2.33
CA GLN A 363 -0.86 9.35 -1.25
C GLN A 363 -2.17 8.56 -1.13
N LEU A 364 -2.73 8.13 -2.27
CA LEU A 364 -3.94 7.31 -2.30
C LEU A 364 -3.68 5.93 -1.69
N ARG A 365 -2.59 5.25 -2.06
CA ARG A 365 -2.22 3.96 -1.46
C ARG A 365 -1.98 4.08 0.05
N ARG A 366 -1.23 5.10 0.49
CA ARG A 366 -1.01 5.36 1.92
C ARG A 366 -2.31 5.63 2.68
N LYS A 367 -3.29 6.30 2.05
CA LYS A 367 -4.63 6.51 2.63
C LYS A 367 -5.37 5.17 2.79
N MET A 368 -5.29 4.30 1.77
CA MET A 368 -5.91 2.96 1.81
C MET A 368 -5.31 2.07 2.90
N ASN A 369 -3.99 2.07 3.06
CA ASN A 369 -3.31 1.23 4.05
C ASN A 369 -3.62 1.60 5.51
N GLN A 370 -4.32 2.71 5.78
CA GLN A 370 -4.70 3.12 7.15
C GLN A 370 -5.71 2.18 7.81
N SER A 371 -6.39 1.33 7.03
CA SER A 371 -7.41 0.40 7.52
C SER A 371 -7.46 -0.85 6.65
N ASN A 372 -7.67 -2.01 7.26
CA ASN A 372 -8.01 -3.23 6.52
C ASN A 372 -9.44 -3.18 5.93
N HIS A 373 -10.28 -2.26 6.42
CA HIS A 373 -11.64 -2.02 5.93
C HIS A 373 -11.74 -0.71 5.15
N PHE A 374 -10.68 -0.34 4.42
CA PHE A 374 -10.76 0.85 3.57
C PHE A 374 -11.63 0.56 2.35
N MET A 375 -12.68 1.36 2.12
CA MET A 375 -13.62 1.18 1.03
C MET A 375 -13.34 2.10 -0.15
N ASN A 376 -13.39 1.56 -1.36
CA ASN A 376 -13.33 2.33 -2.59
C ASN A 376 -14.68 2.23 -3.30
N PHE A 377 -15.39 3.35 -3.44
CA PHE A 377 -16.70 3.40 -4.08
C PHE A 377 -16.66 4.13 -5.43
N SER A 378 -17.57 3.81 -6.34
CA SER A 378 -17.85 4.64 -7.51
C SER A 378 -19.35 4.95 -7.57
N MET A 379 -19.69 6.15 -8.06
CA MET A 379 -21.07 6.62 -8.14
C MET A 379 -21.26 7.48 -9.39
N ILE A 380 -22.46 7.44 -9.99
CA ILE A 380 -22.85 8.33 -11.06
C ILE A 380 -23.89 9.31 -10.52
N ILE A 381 -23.63 10.60 -10.64
CA ILE A 381 -24.52 11.66 -10.15
C ILE A 381 -24.87 12.60 -11.30
N SER A 382 -26.16 12.73 -11.55
CA SER A 382 -26.73 13.81 -12.35
C SER A 382 -27.38 14.86 -11.46
N LYS A 383 -27.75 16.00 -12.06
CA LYS A 383 -28.53 17.05 -11.40
C LYS A 383 -29.75 16.52 -10.63
N GLU A 384 -30.48 15.57 -11.22
CA GLU A 384 -31.70 14.96 -10.65
C GLU A 384 -31.43 14.06 -9.44
N ARG A 385 -30.19 13.58 -9.29
CA ARG A 385 -29.77 12.66 -8.21
C ARG A 385 -28.76 13.28 -7.25
N LEU A 386 -28.48 14.58 -7.39
CA LEU A 386 -27.48 15.28 -6.59
C LEU A 386 -27.75 15.23 -5.09
N ILE A 387 -29.01 15.44 -4.69
CA ILE A 387 -29.39 15.43 -3.26
C ILE A 387 -29.26 14.02 -2.69
N GLN A 388 -29.73 13.00 -3.41
CA GLN A 388 -29.61 11.61 -2.99
C GLN A 388 -28.14 11.19 -2.90
N GLY A 389 -27.33 11.46 -3.93
CA GLY A 389 -25.91 11.09 -3.96
C GLY A 389 -25.08 11.77 -2.87
N LEU A 390 -25.37 13.04 -2.57
CA LEU A 390 -24.76 13.72 -1.42
C LEU A 390 -25.21 13.11 -0.08
N THR A 391 -26.48 12.74 0.03
CA THR A 391 -27.01 12.10 1.25
C THR A 391 -26.38 10.72 1.45
N SER A 392 -26.15 9.97 0.36
CA SER A 392 -25.38 8.73 0.36
C SER A 392 -23.94 8.95 0.82
N TYR A 393 -23.25 9.95 0.27
CA TYR A 393 -21.89 10.33 0.68
C TYR A 393 -21.82 10.66 2.18
N TYR A 394 -22.72 11.51 2.69
CA TYR A 394 -22.72 11.89 4.10
C TYR A 394 -23.07 10.72 5.03
N SER A 395 -23.87 9.75 4.56
CA SER A 395 -24.15 8.53 5.32
C SER A 395 -22.87 7.74 5.62
N LEU A 396 -21.94 7.66 4.65
CA LEU A 396 -20.63 7.02 4.87
C LEU A 396 -19.72 7.84 5.82
N GLU A 397 -19.74 9.18 5.75
CA GLU A 397 -18.97 10.02 6.66
C GLU A 397 -19.41 9.89 8.12
N ASN A 398 -20.72 9.73 8.36
CA ASN A 398 -21.30 9.66 9.71
C ASN A 398 -20.76 8.49 10.56
N PHE A 399 -20.31 7.41 9.93
CA PHE A 399 -19.77 6.23 10.63
C PHE A 399 -18.24 6.22 10.74
N ASN A 400 -17.58 7.35 10.43
CA ASN A 400 -16.11 7.43 10.36
C ASN A 400 -15.50 6.32 9.46
N ALA A 401 -16.27 5.88 8.46
CA ALA A 401 -15.81 4.90 7.48
C ALA A 401 -14.55 5.46 6.80
N LYS A 402 -13.57 4.59 6.55
CA LYS A 402 -12.38 4.96 5.80
C LYS A 402 -12.66 4.67 4.35
N PHE A 403 -12.95 5.71 3.56
CA PHE A 403 -13.30 5.52 2.16
C PHE A 403 -12.75 6.60 1.22
N THR A 404 -12.80 6.27 -0.06
CA THR A 404 -12.73 7.20 -1.18
C THR A 404 -13.89 6.86 -2.13
N VAL A 405 -14.54 7.88 -2.69
CA VAL A 405 -15.57 7.71 -3.74
C VAL A 405 -15.16 8.46 -5.00
N TRP A 406 -15.21 7.77 -6.14
CA TRP A 406 -15.09 8.39 -7.46
C TRP A 406 -16.49 8.72 -7.99
N ILE A 407 -16.76 10.00 -8.18
CA ILE A 407 -18.07 10.49 -8.59
C ILE A 407 -18.01 10.91 -10.05
N CYS A 408 -18.69 10.17 -10.92
CA CYS A 408 -18.96 10.56 -12.29
C CYS A 408 -20.06 11.63 -12.32
N CYS A 409 -19.70 12.86 -12.68
CA CYS A 409 -20.62 13.98 -12.81
C CYS A 409 -21.20 14.01 -14.23
N MET A 410 -22.51 13.79 -14.36
CA MET A 410 -23.20 13.71 -15.66
C MET A 410 -23.42 15.07 -16.34
N ASP A 411 -23.27 16.16 -15.59
CA ASP A 411 -23.47 17.52 -16.06
C ASP A 411 -22.55 18.52 -15.34
N ASP A 412 -22.29 19.66 -16.00
CA ASP A 412 -21.39 20.70 -15.49
C ASP A 412 -21.89 21.33 -14.18
N LEU A 413 -23.22 21.43 -14.00
CA LEU A 413 -23.80 21.99 -12.78
C LEU A 413 -23.47 21.11 -11.57
N THR A 414 -23.64 19.79 -11.72
CA THR A 414 -23.28 18.79 -10.70
C THR A 414 -21.79 18.88 -10.37
N TYR A 415 -20.92 18.89 -11.38
CA TYR A 415 -19.47 19.01 -11.15
C TYR A 415 -19.11 20.29 -10.38
N GLN A 416 -19.63 21.45 -10.80
CA GLN A 416 -19.35 22.74 -10.16
C GLN A 416 -19.85 22.81 -8.71
N ILE A 417 -21.00 22.20 -8.41
CA ILE A 417 -21.53 22.14 -7.05
C ILE A 417 -20.61 21.27 -6.18
N LEU A 418 -20.29 20.06 -6.62
CA LEU A 418 -19.46 19.13 -5.85
C LEU A 418 -18.02 19.65 -5.65
N GLU A 419 -17.44 20.31 -6.65
CA GLU A 419 -16.12 20.94 -6.56
C GLU A 419 -16.08 22.03 -5.47
N LYS A 420 -17.13 22.85 -5.39
CA LYS A 420 -17.26 23.90 -4.37
C LYS A 420 -17.47 23.34 -2.96
N LEU A 421 -18.13 22.19 -2.83
CA LEU A 421 -18.33 21.52 -1.54
C LEU A 421 -17.02 20.96 -0.95
N LYS A 422 -16.00 20.70 -1.78
CA LYS A 422 -14.69 20.17 -1.35
C LYS A 422 -14.80 18.93 -0.46
N LEU A 423 -15.62 17.99 -0.90
CA LEU A 423 -15.86 16.73 -0.20
C LEU A 423 -14.54 16.00 0.06
N LYS A 424 -14.22 15.75 1.33
CA LYS A 424 -12.92 15.23 1.79
C LYS A 424 -12.57 13.85 1.19
N HIS A 425 -13.58 13.05 0.92
CA HIS A 425 -13.43 11.67 0.46
C HIS A 425 -13.78 11.48 -1.02
N ALA A 426 -14.09 12.54 -1.77
CA ALA A 426 -14.51 12.42 -3.16
C ALA A 426 -13.39 12.78 -4.16
N ILE A 427 -13.35 12.05 -5.26
CA ILE A 427 -12.61 12.37 -6.48
C ILE A 427 -13.66 12.56 -7.59
N LEU A 428 -13.71 13.74 -8.19
CA LEU A 428 -14.71 14.07 -9.21
C LEU A 428 -14.19 13.72 -10.59
N ILE A 429 -15.02 13.06 -11.40
CA ILE A 429 -14.75 12.69 -12.78
C ILE A 429 -15.86 13.31 -13.65
N PRO A 430 -15.58 14.30 -14.50
CA PRO A 430 -16.51 14.71 -15.55
C PRO A 430 -16.83 13.53 -16.47
N VAL A 431 -18.11 13.34 -16.85
CA VAL A 431 -18.52 12.20 -17.71
C VAL A 431 -17.70 12.09 -19.02
N LYS A 432 -17.30 13.23 -19.60
CA LYS A 432 -16.47 13.32 -20.80
C LYS A 432 -15.10 12.60 -20.69
N ASP A 433 -14.59 12.40 -19.48
CA ASP A 433 -13.31 11.71 -19.25
C ASP A 433 -13.48 10.17 -19.34
N ILE A 434 -14.72 9.68 -19.30
CA ILE A 434 -15.09 8.26 -19.44
C ILE A 434 -15.61 7.99 -20.87
N GLU A 435 -16.26 8.97 -21.49
CA GLU A 435 -16.87 8.86 -22.81
C GLU A 435 -15.83 8.64 -23.93
N ASN A 436 -15.84 7.43 -24.49
CA ASN A 436 -15.12 7.10 -25.72
C ASN A 436 -16.06 7.18 -26.95
N HIS A 437 -15.53 6.89 -28.14
CA HIS A 437 -16.33 6.92 -29.38
C HIS A 437 -17.58 6.01 -29.34
N GLU A 438 -17.47 4.82 -28.74
CA GLU A 438 -18.58 3.86 -28.61
C GLU A 438 -19.70 4.39 -27.70
N LEU A 439 -19.33 4.95 -26.54
CA LEU A 439 -20.28 5.53 -25.60
C LEU A 439 -20.96 6.78 -26.16
N LEU A 440 -20.25 7.57 -26.97
CA LEU A 440 -20.82 8.77 -27.60
C LEU A 440 -21.80 8.42 -28.72
N SER A 441 -21.56 7.33 -29.47
CA SER A 441 -22.40 6.97 -30.61
C SER A 441 -23.83 6.58 -30.24
N ILE A 442 -24.04 6.08 -29.01
CA ILE A 442 -25.34 5.63 -28.50
C ILE A 442 -25.98 6.62 -27.51
N LYS A 443 -25.28 7.71 -27.15
CA LYS A 443 -25.70 8.64 -26.09
C LYS A 443 -27.05 9.29 -26.39
N ASN A 444 -27.28 9.63 -27.66
CA ASN A 444 -28.54 10.25 -28.10
C ASN A 444 -29.70 9.25 -28.24
N ASP A 445 -29.41 7.95 -28.23
CA ASP A 445 -30.42 6.88 -28.33
C ASP A 445 -30.94 6.43 -26.95
N ARG A 446 -30.42 7.04 -25.87
CA ARG A 446 -30.74 6.67 -24.49
C ARG A 446 -31.27 7.87 -23.71
N SER A 447 -32.24 7.61 -22.84
CA SER A 447 -32.57 8.53 -21.76
C SER A 447 -31.39 8.72 -20.81
N LEU A 448 -31.42 9.78 -20.00
CA LEU A 448 -30.38 10.03 -18.99
C LEU A 448 -30.20 8.82 -18.05
N GLN A 449 -31.30 8.19 -17.64
CA GLN A 449 -31.27 7.02 -16.77
C GLN A 449 -30.59 5.82 -17.44
N GLU A 450 -31.00 5.47 -18.66
CA GLU A 450 -30.42 4.37 -19.45
C GLU A 450 -28.92 4.61 -19.74
N TYR A 451 -28.53 5.86 -19.97
CA TYR A 451 -27.14 6.21 -20.15
C TYR A 451 -26.33 6.08 -18.84
N CYS A 452 -26.89 6.47 -17.69
CA CYS A 452 -26.26 6.22 -16.39
C CYS A 452 -26.07 4.72 -16.12
N TRP A 453 -27.07 3.89 -16.44
CA TRP A 453 -26.96 2.43 -16.35
C TRP A 453 -25.85 1.88 -17.24
N THR A 454 -25.72 2.39 -18.46
CA THR A 454 -24.64 2.01 -19.38
C THR A 454 -23.26 2.33 -18.80
N LEU A 455 -23.12 3.43 -18.05
CA LEU A 455 -21.84 3.95 -17.60
C LEU A 455 -21.27 3.27 -16.34
N LYS A 456 -22.03 2.39 -15.65
CA LYS A 456 -21.56 1.73 -14.41
C LYS A 456 -20.26 0.96 -14.61
N ALA A 457 -20.22 0.08 -15.62
CA ALA A 457 -19.04 -0.71 -15.94
C ALA A 457 -17.89 0.15 -16.51
N PRO A 458 -18.10 1.07 -17.49
CA PRO A 458 -17.10 2.04 -17.92
C PRO A 458 -16.44 2.81 -16.78
N LEU A 459 -17.22 3.32 -15.82
CA LEU A 459 -16.70 4.07 -14.68
C LEU A 459 -15.76 3.21 -13.82
N CYS A 460 -16.18 1.99 -13.49
CA CYS A 460 -15.34 1.07 -12.71
C CYS A 460 -14.03 0.73 -13.44
N LEU A 461 -14.11 0.44 -14.75
CA LEU A 461 -12.91 0.20 -15.58
C LEU A 461 -12.00 1.42 -15.65
N HIS A 462 -12.56 2.61 -15.80
CA HIS A 462 -11.82 3.86 -15.84
C HIS A 462 -11.01 4.07 -14.55
N VAL A 463 -11.64 3.88 -13.38
CA VAL A 463 -10.97 4.01 -12.08
C VAL A 463 -9.85 2.97 -11.92
N LEU A 464 -10.14 1.69 -12.16
CA LEU A 464 -9.14 0.61 -12.00
C LEU A 464 -7.95 0.72 -12.97
N SER A 465 -8.17 1.34 -14.13
CA SER A 465 -7.12 1.55 -15.15
C SER A 465 -6.24 2.75 -14.83
N LEU A 466 -6.84 3.87 -14.41
CA LEU A 466 -6.11 5.11 -14.13
C LEU A 466 -5.40 5.08 -12.77
N TYR A 467 -5.96 4.36 -11.80
CA TYR A 467 -5.44 4.21 -10.45
C TYR A 467 -5.11 2.72 -10.19
N PRO A 468 -4.00 2.19 -10.75
CA PRO A 468 -3.62 0.79 -10.55
C PRO A 468 -3.37 0.43 -9.08
N GLU A 469 -3.11 1.42 -8.23
CA GLU A 469 -3.05 1.24 -6.78
C GLU A 469 -4.41 1.01 -6.11
N VAL A 470 -5.56 1.16 -6.77
CA VAL A 470 -6.86 0.83 -6.19
C VAL A 470 -7.06 -0.68 -6.29
N ASP A 471 -7.18 -1.38 -5.16
CA ASP A 471 -7.25 -2.87 -5.14
C ASP A 471 -8.65 -3.43 -5.34
N HIS A 472 -9.69 -2.62 -5.15
CA HIS A 472 -11.08 -2.96 -5.44
C HIS A 472 -11.90 -1.68 -5.66
N ILE A 473 -13.07 -1.81 -6.27
CA ILE A 473 -14.06 -0.73 -6.43
C ILE A 473 -15.47 -1.30 -6.23
N ILE A 474 -16.32 -0.58 -5.50
CA ILE A 474 -17.73 -0.92 -5.27
C ILE A 474 -18.58 0.14 -5.97
N TYR A 475 -19.26 -0.25 -7.04
CA TYR A 475 -20.27 0.61 -7.63
C TYR A 475 -21.46 0.75 -6.67
N CYS A 476 -21.94 1.98 -6.48
CA CYS A 476 -23.06 2.33 -5.62
C CYS A 476 -23.97 3.33 -6.35
N ASP A 477 -25.25 2.99 -6.51
CA ASP A 477 -26.25 3.93 -7.03
C ASP A 477 -26.37 5.16 -6.11
N ALA A 478 -26.68 6.33 -6.69
CA ALA A 478 -26.78 7.59 -5.96
C ALA A 478 -27.96 7.64 -4.96
N ASP A 479 -28.95 6.76 -5.10
CA ASP A 479 -30.09 6.61 -4.18
C ASP A 479 -29.93 5.50 -3.14
N MET A 480 -28.68 5.10 -2.88
CA MET A 480 -28.32 4.27 -1.72
C MET A 480 -28.11 5.11 -0.46
N TYR A 481 -28.46 4.58 0.71
CA TYR A 481 -28.11 5.16 2.00
C TYR A 481 -27.56 4.08 2.94
N PHE A 482 -26.43 4.38 3.60
CA PHE A 482 -25.80 3.48 4.56
C PHE A 482 -26.31 3.77 5.97
N PHE A 483 -26.83 2.75 6.64
CA PHE A 483 -27.32 2.82 8.02
C PHE A 483 -26.23 2.52 9.05
N THR A 484 -25.13 1.88 8.61
CA THR A 484 -24.02 1.45 9.45
C THR A 484 -22.71 1.43 8.63
N ALA A 485 -21.57 1.22 9.30
CA ALA A 485 -20.29 1.07 8.59
C ALA A 485 -20.30 -0.22 7.74
N PRO A 486 -20.05 -0.17 6.42
CA PRO A 486 -20.23 -1.31 5.53
C PRO A 486 -19.12 -2.37 5.58
N ASN A 487 -18.35 -2.46 6.66
CA ASN A 487 -17.17 -3.31 6.80
C ASN A 487 -17.43 -4.78 6.44
N ILE A 488 -18.63 -5.28 6.79
CA ILE A 488 -19.07 -6.65 6.53
C ILE A 488 -19.03 -7.02 5.03
N ILE A 489 -19.19 -6.03 4.13
CA ILE A 489 -19.08 -6.27 2.68
C ILE A 489 -17.69 -6.81 2.35
N LEU A 490 -16.62 -6.17 2.84
CA LEU A 490 -15.25 -6.64 2.61
C LEU A 490 -14.98 -7.96 3.34
N ASP A 491 -15.45 -8.12 4.58
CA ASP A 491 -15.25 -9.36 5.35
C ASP A 491 -15.80 -10.58 4.61
N GLU A 492 -16.96 -10.44 3.96
CA GLU A 492 -17.60 -11.49 3.17
C GLU A 492 -17.04 -11.66 1.74
N TRP A 493 -16.58 -10.58 1.12
CA TRP A 493 -16.19 -10.54 -0.29
C TRP A 493 -14.68 -10.70 -0.54
N TRP A 494 -13.81 -10.43 0.44
CA TRP A 494 -12.37 -10.24 0.24
C TRP A 494 -11.62 -11.37 -0.48
N LYS A 495 -12.15 -12.58 -0.60
CA LYS A 495 -11.53 -13.69 -1.36
C LYS A 495 -11.99 -13.81 -2.81
N TYR A 496 -13.07 -13.14 -3.18
CA TYR A 496 -13.73 -13.28 -4.48
C TYR A 496 -13.43 -12.09 -5.39
N SER A 497 -13.53 -12.27 -6.70
CA SER A 497 -13.29 -11.20 -7.68
C SER A 497 -14.45 -10.21 -7.70
N VAL A 498 -15.68 -10.71 -7.64
CA VAL A 498 -16.91 -9.89 -7.71
C VAL A 498 -17.88 -10.30 -6.62
N PHE A 499 -18.68 -9.35 -6.11
CA PHE A 499 -19.89 -9.69 -5.36
C PHE A 499 -21.15 -9.22 -6.07
N LEU A 500 -22.22 -9.99 -5.92
CA LEU A 500 -23.57 -9.66 -6.39
C LEU A 500 -24.57 -9.77 -5.22
N CYS A 501 -25.52 -8.85 -5.18
CA CYS A 501 -26.61 -8.87 -4.21
C CYS A 501 -27.88 -9.45 -4.86
N PRO A 502 -28.48 -10.51 -4.31
CA PRO A 502 -29.75 -11.02 -4.82
C PRO A 502 -30.86 -9.95 -4.79
N GLN A 503 -31.72 -9.94 -5.82
CA GLN A 503 -32.90 -9.08 -5.92
C GLN A 503 -33.88 -9.39 -4.80
N ARG A 504 -34.13 -10.68 -4.56
CA ARG A 504 -35.07 -11.18 -3.55
C ARG A 504 -36.43 -10.52 -3.76
N SER A 505 -36.97 -10.55 -4.96
CA SER A 505 -38.36 -10.10 -5.22
C SER A 505 -39.24 -11.27 -5.64
N SER A 506 -40.47 -11.01 -6.08
CA SER A 506 -41.31 -12.07 -6.63
C SER A 506 -40.70 -12.64 -7.93
N THR A 507 -41.03 -13.89 -8.25
CA THR A 507 -40.56 -14.55 -9.48
C THR A 507 -40.95 -13.76 -10.73
N GLU A 508 -42.11 -13.10 -10.73
CA GLU A 508 -42.58 -12.25 -11.82
C GLU A 508 -41.65 -11.05 -12.01
N ILE A 509 -41.29 -10.34 -10.95
CA ILE A 509 -40.38 -9.18 -11.02
C ILE A 509 -38.98 -9.63 -11.47
N GLU A 510 -38.46 -10.71 -10.90
CA GLU A 510 -37.13 -11.22 -11.24
C GLU A 510 -37.07 -11.75 -12.69
N SER A 511 -38.18 -12.28 -13.20
CA SER A 511 -38.29 -12.72 -14.60
C SER A 511 -38.13 -11.59 -15.60
N ILE A 512 -38.42 -10.34 -15.19
CA ILE A 512 -38.31 -9.15 -16.03
C ILE A 512 -36.99 -8.42 -15.77
N HIS A 513 -36.67 -8.10 -14.51
CA HIS A 513 -35.56 -7.22 -14.14
C HIS A 513 -34.26 -7.94 -13.73
N GLY A 514 -34.31 -9.26 -13.54
CA GLY A 514 -33.18 -10.07 -13.10
C GLY A 514 -33.25 -10.47 -11.62
N ILE A 515 -32.43 -11.47 -11.24
CA ILE A 515 -32.35 -12.06 -9.89
C ILE A 515 -31.27 -11.39 -9.03
N TYR A 516 -30.51 -10.44 -9.57
CA TYR A 516 -29.49 -9.66 -8.86
C TYR A 516 -29.74 -8.17 -9.01
N GLN A 517 -29.29 -7.38 -8.04
CA GLN A 517 -29.36 -5.92 -8.03
C GLN A 517 -28.10 -5.30 -8.61
N ALA A 518 -28.26 -4.25 -9.41
CA ALA A 518 -27.15 -3.45 -9.96
C ALA A 518 -26.87 -2.18 -9.14
N GLY A 519 -27.58 -1.97 -8.03
CA GLY A 519 -27.43 -0.82 -7.14
C GLY A 519 -26.16 -0.86 -6.31
N LEU A 520 -25.68 -2.06 -5.97
CA LEU A 520 -24.45 -2.27 -5.22
C LEU A 520 -23.68 -3.50 -5.73
N VAL A 521 -22.55 -3.28 -6.42
CA VAL A 521 -21.75 -4.35 -7.04
C VAL A 521 -20.26 -4.09 -6.84
N GLY A 522 -19.50 -5.09 -6.39
CA GLY A 522 -18.06 -4.96 -6.15
C GLY A 522 -17.21 -5.67 -7.20
N PHE A 523 -16.06 -5.06 -7.54
CA PHE A 523 -15.05 -5.61 -8.44
C PHE A 523 -13.66 -5.44 -7.83
N LYS A 524 -12.87 -6.52 -7.74
CA LYS A 524 -11.45 -6.43 -7.40
C LYS A 524 -10.65 -5.90 -8.59
N ASN A 525 -9.46 -5.38 -8.32
CA ASN A 525 -8.49 -5.06 -9.36
C ASN A 525 -7.72 -6.30 -9.81
N ASP A 526 -8.45 -7.33 -10.21
CA ASP A 526 -7.90 -8.55 -10.79
C ASP A 526 -8.34 -8.72 -12.25
N GLN A 527 -7.73 -9.69 -12.93
CA GLN A 527 -8.00 -9.93 -14.35
C GLN A 527 -9.46 -10.37 -14.60
N ASN A 528 -10.01 -11.24 -13.75
CA ASN A 528 -11.36 -11.78 -13.88
C ASN A 528 -12.43 -10.66 -13.73
N SER A 529 -12.27 -9.77 -12.75
CA SER A 529 -13.13 -8.59 -12.59
C SER A 529 -13.08 -7.65 -13.79
N LYS A 530 -11.89 -7.43 -14.38
CA LYS A 530 -11.75 -6.60 -15.59
C LYS A 530 -12.44 -7.23 -16.80
N GLU A 531 -12.37 -8.54 -16.93
CA GLU A 531 -13.09 -9.30 -17.98
C GLU A 531 -14.62 -9.20 -17.80
N ILE A 532 -15.12 -9.39 -16.56
CA ILE A 532 -16.54 -9.23 -16.24
C ILE A 532 -17.03 -7.81 -16.52
N LEU A 533 -16.28 -6.79 -16.09
CA LEU A 533 -16.62 -5.39 -16.35
C LEU A 533 -16.63 -5.07 -17.86
N THR A 534 -15.66 -5.61 -18.61
CA THR A 534 -15.61 -5.42 -20.08
C THR A 534 -16.82 -6.08 -20.74
N TRP A 535 -17.15 -7.31 -20.34
CA TRP A 535 -18.34 -8.01 -20.84
C TRP A 535 -19.64 -7.27 -20.51
N TRP A 536 -19.79 -6.80 -19.27
CA TRP A 536 -20.99 -6.07 -18.85
C TRP A 536 -21.13 -4.72 -19.58
N LYS A 537 -20.00 -4.02 -19.76
CA LYS A 537 -19.92 -2.83 -20.62
C LYS A 537 -20.41 -3.15 -22.03
N ASP A 538 -19.84 -4.17 -22.68
CA ASP A 538 -20.19 -4.52 -24.06
C ASP A 538 -21.69 -4.88 -24.20
N LYS A 539 -22.26 -5.59 -23.23
CA LYS A 539 -23.71 -5.89 -23.19
C LYS A 539 -24.57 -4.64 -23.04
N CYS A 540 -24.17 -3.69 -22.21
CA CYS A 540 -24.88 -2.42 -22.08
C CYS A 540 -24.70 -1.51 -23.31
N LEU A 541 -23.58 -1.62 -24.04
CA LEU A 541 -23.41 -0.95 -25.33
C LEU A 541 -24.40 -1.52 -26.37
N GLU A 542 -24.59 -2.84 -26.41
CA GLU A 542 -25.56 -3.51 -27.29
C GLU A 542 -27.01 -3.11 -26.97
N TYR A 543 -27.43 -3.17 -25.70
CA TYR A 543 -28.79 -2.82 -25.28
C TYR A 543 -28.85 -2.53 -23.79
N CYS A 544 -29.40 -1.37 -23.41
CA CYS A 544 -29.55 -0.96 -22.01
C CYS A 544 -30.77 -0.04 -21.89
N ASN A 545 -31.95 -0.55 -22.24
CA ASN A 545 -33.18 0.24 -22.24
C ASN A 545 -34.08 -0.14 -21.06
N ASN A 546 -34.93 0.79 -20.63
CA ASN A 546 -35.92 0.58 -19.58
C ASN A 546 -37.14 -0.24 -20.05
N GLN A 547 -37.26 -0.48 -21.36
CA GLN A 547 -38.23 -1.41 -21.90
C GLN A 547 -37.68 -2.84 -21.83
N TYR A 548 -38.50 -3.79 -21.38
CA TYR A 548 -38.12 -5.20 -21.38
C TYR A 548 -38.23 -5.79 -22.80
N ASP A 549 -37.11 -6.30 -23.32
CA ASP A 549 -37.04 -7.04 -24.58
C ASP A 549 -37.26 -8.53 -24.30
N VAL A 550 -38.48 -8.99 -24.59
CA VAL A 550 -38.91 -10.37 -24.35
C VAL A 550 -38.20 -11.36 -25.28
N GLU A 551 -37.94 -10.96 -26.53
CA GLU A 551 -37.34 -11.84 -27.55
C GLU A 551 -35.89 -12.21 -27.18
N MET A 552 -35.12 -11.22 -26.75
CA MET A 552 -33.72 -11.40 -26.35
C MET A 552 -33.55 -11.57 -24.83
N ASN A 553 -34.64 -11.54 -24.06
CA ASN A 553 -34.66 -11.67 -22.60
C ASN A 553 -33.69 -10.72 -21.88
N ARG A 554 -33.73 -9.42 -22.22
CA ARG A 554 -32.79 -8.39 -21.70
C ARG A 554 -33.52 -7.13 -21.24
N TRP A 555 -33.00 -6.49 -20.21
CA TRP A 555 -33.54 -5.26 -19.63
C TRP A 555 -32.45 -4.51 -18.85
N GLY A 556 -32.36 -3.20 -19.07
CA GLY A 556 -31.41 -2.33 -18.38
C GLY A 556 -29.98 -2.87 -18.36
N ASP A 557 -29.22 -2.43 -17.37
CA ASP A 557 -27.92 -2.98 -16.98
C ASP A 557 -28.06 -4.23 -16.10
N GLN A 558 -29.10 -4.24 -15.25
CA GLN A 558 -29.26 -5.21 -14.17
C GLN A 558 -29.47 -6.65 -14.63
N LYS A 559 -30.27 -6.87 -15.68
CA LYS A 559 -30.61 -8.24 -16.09
C LYS A 559 -29.39 -9.05 -16.53
N TYR A 560 -28.36 -8.38 -17.05
CA TYR A 560 -27.12 -9.03 -17.46
C TYR A 560 -26.37 -9.69 -16.29
N LEU A 561 -26.55 -9.21 -15.06
CA LEU A 561 -25.90 -9.78 -13.88
C LEU A 561 -26.28 -11.26 -13.66
N ASN A 562 -27.46 -11.69 -14.12
CA ASN A 562 -27.91 -13.09 -14.05
C ASN A 562 -26.93 -14.06 -14.72
N HIS A 563 -26.21 -13.61 -15.74
CA HIS A 563 -25.30 -14.46 -16.50
C HIS A 563 -23.91 -14.56 -15.86
N ILE A 564 -23.51 -13.60 -15.01
CA ILE A 564 -22.14 -13.55 -14.47
C ILE A 564 -21.75 -14.84 -13.76
N PRO A 565 -22.54 -15.41 -12.83
CA PRO A 565 -22.18 -16.65 -12.14
C PRO A 565 -22.12 -17.89 -13.06
N ASN A 566 -22.72 -17.81 -14.24
CA ASN A 566 -22.75 -18.92 -15.21
C ASN A 566 -21.60 -18.82 -16.23
N ILE A 567 -21.10 -17.62 -16.50
CA ILE A 567 -20.03 -17.35 -17.48
C ILE A 567 -18.67 -17.28 -16.80
N PHE A 568 -18.60 -16.72 -15.59
CA PHE A 568 -17.35 -16.41 -14.89
C PHE A 568 -17.25 -17.17 -13.56
N SER A 569 -16.03 -17.23 -13.04
CA SER A 569 -15.72 -17.91 -11.77
C SER A 569 -15.41 -16.89 -10.66
N ASN A 570 -15.26 -17.39 -9.42
CA ASN A 570 -14.87 -16.59 -8.26
C ASN A 570 -15.81 -15.42 -7.93
N ILE A 571 -17.12 -15.71 -7.92
CA ILE A 571 -18.19 -14.74 -7.62
C ILE A 571 -18.76 -15.00 -6.22
N LYS A 572 -18.88 -13.95 -5.41
CA LYS A 572 -19.57 -13.97 -4.12
C LYS A 572 -21.01 -13.56 -4.30
N ILE A 573 -21.94 -14.45 -3.95
CA ILE A 573 -23.35 -14.07 -3.80
C ILE A 573 -23.59 -13.68 -2.34
N MET A 574 -24.05 -12.45 -2.11
CA MET A 574 -24.27 -11.92 -0.76
C MET A 574 -25.54 -12.52 -0.15
N THR A 575 -25.40 -13.20 0.99
CA THR A 575 -26.54 -13.81 1.70
C THR A 575 -27.15 -12.87 2.73
N HIS A 576 -26.36 -11.95 3.26
CA HIS A 576 -26.78 -10.97 4.26
C HIS A 576 -27.89 -10.05 3.69
N LYS A 577 -29.05 -10.04 4.33
CA LYS A 577 -30.26 -9.34 3.88
C LYS A 577 -30.18 -7.83 4.02
N GLY A 578 -29.38 -7.34 4.96
CA GLY A 578 -29.16 -5.91 5.16
C GLY A 578 -28.23 -5.23 4.14
N ILE A 579 -27.63 -5.97 3.21
CA ILE A 579 -26.79 -5.42 2.14
C ILE A 579 -27.66 -5.31 0.89
N ASP A 580 -27.74 -4.10 0.33
CA ASP A 580 -28.58 -3.78 -0.83
C ASP A 580 -30.07 -4.13 -0.58
N ALA A 581 -30.57 -3.76 0.61
CA ALA A 581 -31.97 -3.91 0.96
C ALA A 581 -32.82 -2.86 0.22
N ALA A 582 -34.05 -3.17 -0.17
CA ALA A 582 -34.86 -2.30 -1.00
C ALA A 582 -36.36 -2.53 -0.77
N PRO A 583 -37.26 -1.64 -1.23
CA PRO A 583 -38.70 -1.81 -1.04
C PRO A 583 -39.22 -3.16 -1.53
N TRP A 584 -38.74 -3.67 -2.67
CA TRP A 584 -39.19 -4.94 -3.24
C TRP A 584 -38.76 -6.18 -2.45
N ASN A 585 -37.67 -6.12 -1.69
CA ASN A 585 -37.21 -7.26 -0.89
C ASN A 585 -37.54 -7.15 0.60
N VAL A 586 -37.81 -5.94 1.09
CA VAL A 586 -38.26 -5.73 2.47
C VAL A 586 -39.78 -5.75 2.57
N ILE A 587 -40.47 -4.96 1.76
CA ILE A 587 -41.91 -4.74 1.89
C ILE A 587 -42.69 -5.85 1.19
N LEU A 588 -42.42 -6.11 -0.09
CA LEU A 588 -43.20 -7.10 -0.86
C LEU A 588 -42.99 -8.54 -0.39
N ASN A 589 -41.81 -8.86 0.15
CA ASN A 589 -41.54 -10.17 0.73
C ASN A 589 -41.95 -10.29 2.21
N SER A 590 -42.56 -9.26 2.79
CA SER A 590 -42.99 -9.26 4.20
C SER A 590 -41.85 -9.61 5.18
N SER A 591 -40.66 -9.06 4.95
CA SER A 591 -39.51 -9.25 5.85
C SER A 591 -39.81 -8.62 7.22
N SER A 592 -39.32 -9.24 8.30
CA SER A 592 -39.52 -8.69 9.64
C SER A 592 -38.54 -7.55 9.91
N ILE A 593 -39.03 -6.43 10.45
CA ILE A 593 -38.23 -5.25 10.73
C ILE A 593 -38.24 -4.97 12.23
N SER A 594 -37.06 -4.90 12.81
CA SER A 594 -36.88 -4.61 14.24
C SER A 594 -35.76 -3.60 14.46
N LYS A 595 -35.76 -2.96 15.63
CA LYS A 595 -34.73 -2.01 16.04
C LYS A 595 -34.29 -2.32 17.46
N THR A 596 -33.00 -2.59 17.64
CA THR A 596 -32.37 -2.84 18.94
C THR A 596 -31.06 -2.07 19.01
N ASP A 597 -30.78 -1.41 20.14
CA ASP A 597 -29.53 -0.65 20.36
C ASP A 597 -29.19 0.34 19.22
N ASN A 598 -30.19 1.06 18.72
CA ASN A 598 -30.11 1.99 17.57
C ASN A 598 -29.75 1.37 16.22
N LYS A 599 -29.62 0.05 16.13
CA LYS A 599 -29.44 -0.68 14.87
C LYS A 599 -30.77 -1.20 14.38
N VAL A 600 -30.96 -1.14 13.06
CA VAL A 600 -32.14 -1.67 12.38
C VAL A 600 -31.78 -3.04 11.83
N PHE A 601 -32.69 -4.01 11.92
CA PHE A 601 -32.49 -5.36 11.43
C PHE A 601 -33.59 -5.72 10.43
N ILE A 602 -33.19 -6.41 9.35
CA ILE A 602 -34.08 -7.09 8.41
C ILE A 602 -33.94 -8.59 8.71
N ASP A 603 -35.00 -9.15 9.29
CA ASP A 603 -34.98 -10.46 9.93
C ASP A 603 -33.90 -10.53 11.02
N GLN A 604 -32.79 -11.22 10.75
CA GLN A 604 -31.68 -11.39 11.68
C GLN A 604 -30.45 -10.56 11.27
N ASP A 605 -30.47 -9.95 10.09
CA ASP A 605 -29.32 -9.26 9.51
C ASP A 605 -29.42 -7.76 9.78
N GLU A 606 -28.33 -7.14 10.23
CA GLU A 606 -28.26 -5.71 10.46
C GLU A 606 -28.42 -4.94 9.14
N LEU A 607 -29.24 -3.90 9.10
CA LEU A 607 -29.38 -3.06 7.91
C LEU A 607 -28.07 -2.29 7.69
N ILE A 608 -27.38 -2.62 6.60
CA ILE A 608 -26.12 -1.99 6.20
C ILE A 608 -26.39 -0.85 5.22
N ALA A 609 -27.09 -1.15 4.12
CA ALA A 609 -27.39 -0.20 3.07
C ALA A 609 -28.77 -0.46 2.49
N PHE A 610 -29.56 0.60 2.31
CA PHE A 610 -30.89 0.54 1.70
C PHE A 610 -30.91 1.32 0.39
N HIS A 611 -31.46 0.71 -0.66
CA HIS A 611 -31.69 1.27 -1.97
C HIS A 611 -33.08 1.92 -2.03
N PHE A 612 -33.11 3.25 -2.05
CA PHE A 612 -34.35 4.03 -2.22
C PHE A 612 -34.75 4.16 -3.69
N GLY A 613 -34.49 3.11 -4.47
CA GLY A 613 -34.80 3.05 -5.90
C GLY A 613 -36.28 3.37 -6.13
N SER A 614 -36.54 4.27 -7.07
CA SER A 614 -37.90 4.73 -7.44
C SER A 614 -38.63 5.61 -6.40
N MET A 615 -37.97 6.06 -5.32
CA MET A 615 -38.48 7.15 -4.48
C MET A 615 -38.38 8.49 -5.22
N GLN A 616 -39.42 9.33 -5.14
CA GLN A 616 -39.43 10.66 -5.74
C GLN A 616 -39.53 11.75 -4.66
N ILE A 617 -38.70 12.79 -4.80
CA ILE A 617 -38.71 13.97 -3.94
C ILE A 617 -39.51 15.06 -4.64
N ILE A 618 -40.71 15.34 -4.12
CA ILE A 618 -41.60 16.39 -4.68
C ILE A 618 -41.12 17.75 -4.22
N ASN A 619 -40.83 17.87 -2.92
CA ASN A 619 -40.19 19.03 -2.29
C ASN A 619 -39.56 18.59 -0.96
N PRO A 620 -38.95 19.50 -0.15
CA PRO A 620 -38.29 19.11 1.11
C PRO A 620 -39.16 18.34 2.11
N ASN A 621 -40.50 18.46 2.03
CA ASN A 621 -41.41 17.85 3.00
C ASN A 621 -42.38 16.83 2.37
N GLU A 622 -42.41 16.66 1.06
CA GLU A 622 -43.38 15.81 0.37
C GLU A 622 -42.68 14.85 -0.58
N PHE A 623 -43.08 13.58 -0.50
CA PHE A 623 -42.41 12.47 -1.17
C PHE A 623 -43.44 11.51 -1.77
N ASP A 624 -43.10 10.90 -2.91
CA ASP A 624 -43.64 9.59 -3.27
C ASP A 624 -42.61 8.55 -2.82
N LEU A 625 -42.95 7.78 -1.78
CA LEU A 625 -42.01 6.84 -1.16
C LEU A 625 -41.63 5.69 -2.11
N TRP A 626 -42.46 5.42 -3.13
CA TRP A 626 -42.14 4.47 -4.20
C TRP A 626 -43.12 4.60 -5.38
N LYS A 627 -42.67 5.07 -6.56
CA LYS A 627 -43.59 5.35 -7.68
C LYS A 627 -44.14 4.13 -8.43
N GLN A 628 -43.60 2.92 -8.18
CA GLN A 628 -43.88 1.75 -9.04
C GLN A 628 -45.29 1.19 -8.84
N GLU A 629 -45.74 1.05 -7.59
CA GLU A 629 -47.08 0.56 -7.23
C GLU A 629 -47.44 1.01 -5.81
N THR A 630 -48.71 0.89 -5.43
CA THR A 630 -49.16 1.26 -4.08
C THR A 630 -48.68 0.22 -3.06
N LEU A 631 -48.09 0.68 -1.96
CA LEU A 631 -47.55 -0.16 -0.89
C LEU A 631 -48.37 -0.04 0.38
N GLU A 632 -48.62 -1.18 1.03
CA GLU A 632 -48.92 -1.20 2.45
C GLU A 632 -47.60 -1.10 3.24
N LEU A 633 -47.14 0.13 3.46
CA LEU A 633 -45.89 0.41 4.19
C LEU A 633 -46.04 0.04 5.68
N PRO A 634 -45.28 -0.97 6.18
CA PRO A 634 -45.29 -1.29 7.60
C PRO A 634 -44.80 -0.10 8.44
N PRO A 635 -45.41 0.21 9.60
CA PRO A 635 -44.97 1.32 10.45
C PRO A 635 -43.47 1.26 10.80
N ALA A 636 -42.95 0.06 11.07
CA ALA A 636 -41.54 -0.15 11.34
C ALA A 636 -40.62 0.23 10.15
N VAL A 637 -41.03 -0.03 8.90
CA VAL A 637 -40.28 0.39 7.71
C VAL A 637 -40.28 1.91 7.58
N LEU A 638 -41.44 2.53 7.79
CA LEU A 638 -41.55 3.99 7.75
C LEU A 638 -40.68 4.64 8.84
N ASP A 639 -40.84 4.21 10.09
CA ASP A 639 -40.21 4.81 11.27
C ASP A 639 -38.71 4.56 11.35
N TYR A 640 -38.24 3.37 10.92
CA TYR A 640 -36.85 2.97 11.12
C TYR A 640 -35.99 3.11 9.85
N ILE A 641 -36.59 3.22 8.66
CA ILE A 641 -35.86 3.29 7.38
C ILE A 641 -36.14 4.62 6.67
N TYR A 642 -37.40 4.91 6.33
CA TYR A 642 -37.72 6.08 5.50
C TYR A 642 -37.61 7.41 6.24
N ILE A 643 -38.16 7.54 7.44
CA ILE A 643 -38.09 8.78 8.22
C ILE A 643 -36.63 9.18 8.50
N PRO A 644 -35.74 8.28 8.99
CA PRO A 644 -34.32 8.61 9.15
C PRO A 644 -33.63 9.04 7.87
N TYR A 645 -33.97 8.44 6.72
CA TYR A 645 -33.42 8.85 5.43
C TYR A 645 -33.93 10.24 5.01
N ILE A 646 -35.23 10.53 5.17
CA ILE A 646 -35.84 11.83 4.88
C ILE A 646 -35.24 12.95 5.72
N GLU A 647 -34.98 12.69 7.00
CA GLU A 647 -34.28 13.65 7.87
C GLU A 647 -32.90 14.02 7.33
N GLN A 648 -32.18 13.06 6.74
CA GLN A 648 -30.85 13.25 6.18
C GLN A 648 -30.89 13.94 4.81
N LEU A 649 -31.88 13.61 3.97
CA LEU A 649 -32.17 14.37 2.75
C LEU A 649 -32.40 15.85 3.10
N ASN A 650 -33.18 16.12 4.13
CA ASN A 650 -33.44 17.48 4.60
C ASN A 650 -32.15 18.17 5.08
N LYS A 651 -31.29 17.50 5.86
CA LYS A 651 -29.99 18.06 6.25
C LYS A 651 -29.12 18.38 5.02
N THR A 652 -29.09 17.51 4.02
CA THR A 652 -28.37 17.76 2.76
C THR A 652 -28.90 18.99 2.04
N CYS A 653 -30.22 19.15 1.95
CA CYS A 653 -30.86 20.35 1.39
C CYS A 653 -30.45 21.63 2.14
N HIS A 654 -30.41 21.60 3.48
CA HIS A 654 -29.96 22.73 4.29
C HIS A 654 -28.47 23.06 4.04
N THR A 655 -27.60 22.04 3.94
CA THR A 655 -26.19 22.23 3.59
C THR A 655 -26.04 22.92 2.24
N LEU A 656 -26.73 22.44 1.21
CA LEU A 656 -26.72 23.05 -0.12
C LEU A 656 -27.24 24.49 -0.08
N HIS A 657 -28.35 24.74 0.62
CA HIS A 657 -28.91 26.09 0.76
C HIS A 657 -27.90 27.05 1.41
N ASN A 658 -27.28 26.64 2.52
CA ASN A 658 -26.33 27.45 3.26
C ASN A 658 -25.06 27.72 2.47
N THR A 659 -24.55 26.74 1.71
CA THR A 659 -23.34 26.89 0.90
C THR A 659 -23.56 27.79 -0.32
N PHE A 660 -24.71 27.67 -0.99
CA PHE A 660 -24.94 28.34 -2.29
C PHE A 660 -25.89 29.54 -2.21
N GLN A 661 -26.50 29.81 -1.05
CA GLN A 661 -27.47 30.89 -0.83
C GLN A 661 -28.61 30.90 -1.86
N LYS A 662 -28.98 29.73 -2.37
CA LYS A 662 -30.06 29.52 -3.34
C LYS A 662 -30.99 28.43 -2.84
N SER A 663 -32.27 28.54 -3.17
CA SER A 663 -33.20 27.45 -2.93
C SER A 663 -32.74 26.20 -3.71
N PRO A 664 -32.68 25.01 -3.09
CA PRO A 664 -32.43 23.76 -3.80
C PRO A 664 -33.60 23.36 -4.72
N SER A 665 -34.64 24.21 -4.84
CA SER A 665 -35.83 23.93 -5.66
C SER A 665 -35.53 23.57 -7.12
N SER A 666 -34.44 24.09 -7.69
CA SER A 666 -34.01 23.74 -9.05
C SER A 666 -33.28 22.40 -9.16
N LEU A 667 -33.02 21.71 -8.04
CA LEU A 667 -32.32 20.42 -7.94
C LEU A 667 -33.28 19.26 -7.64
N PHE A 668 -34.55 19.54 -7.31
CA PHE A 668 -35.57 18.51 -7.30
C PHE A 668 -35.93 18.14 -8.74
N ALA A 669 -36.53 16.96 -8.92
CA ALA A 669 -37.03 16.52 -10.22
C ALA A 669 -37.94 17.61 -10.83
N ASP A 670 -37.86 17.80 -12.16
CA ASP A 670 -38.79 18.66 -12.88
C ASP A 670 -40.25 18.25 -12.56
N GLN A 671 -41.20 19.20 -12.67
CA GLN A 671 -42.61 19.09 -12.23
C GLN A 671 -43.13 17.64 -12.22
N ILE A 672 -43.09 17.01 -11.03
CA ILE A 672 -43.68 15.69 -10.84
C ILE A 672 -45.17 15.82 -11.11
N ASP A 673 -45.69 15.00 -12.02
CA ASP A 673 -47.12 14.90 -12.23
C ASP A 673 -47.76 14.34 -10.97
N THR A 674 -48.33 15.24 -10.16
CA THR A 674 -48.97 14.89 -8.89
C THR A 674 -50.12 13.89 -9.03
N THR A 675 -50.67 13.72 -10.24
CA THR A 675 -51.71 12.72 -10.51
C THR A 675 -51.17 11.28 -10.58
N THR A 676 -49.85 11.11 -10.67
CA THR A 676 -49.19 9.81 -10.76
C THR A 676 -48.64 9.29 -9.42
N ILE A 677 -48.78 10.07 -8.34
CA ILE A 677 -48.27 9.72 -7.01
C ILE A 677 -49.03 8.51 -6.46
N LYS A 678 -48.29 7.48 -6.03
CA LYS A 678 -48.87 6.25 -5.48
C LYS A 678 -48.72 6.13 -3.96
N ASN A 679 -47.57 6.55 -3.42
CA ASN A 679 -47.25 6.43 -2.00
C ASN A 679 -46.91 7.80 -1.39
N TYR A 680 -47.90 8.70 -1.35
CA TYR A 680 -47.72 10.04 -0.82
C TYR A 680 -47.37 10.03 0.68
N PHE A 681 -46.28 10.69 1.03
CA PHE A 681 -45.90 10.94 2.41
C PHE A 681 -45.53 12.41 2.61
N LYS A 682 -46.12 13.00 3.65
CA LYS A 682 -45.81 14.36 4.09
C LYS A 682 -45.05 14.30 5.40
N TYR A 683 -43.78 14.68 5.35
CA TYR A 683 -42.95 14.81 6.53
C TYR A 683 -43.34 16.07 7.31
N PRO A 684 -43.82 15.95 8.56
CA PRO A 684 -44.14 17.11 9.37
C PRO A 684 -42.83 17.80 9.76
N SER A 685 -42.51 18.92 9.11
CA SER A 685 -41.35 19.73 9.47
C SER A 685 -41.45 20.08 10.97
N PRO A 686 -40.50 19.67 11.83
CA PRO A 686 -40.49 20.13 13.21
C PRO A 686 -40.30 21.64 13.17
N HIS A 687 -41.29 22.34 13.71
CA HIS A 687 -41.40 23.80 13.83
C HIS A 687 -40.08 24.56 13.65
N HIS A 688 -40.07 25.49 12.67
CA HIS A 688 -39.32 26.72 12.82
C HIS A 688 -39.72 27.37 14.16
N ASN A 689 -38.85 27.22 15.16
CA ASN A 689 -38.75 28.11 16.31
C ASN A 689 -37.36 28.74 16.29
#